data_AF-A0A1T3MSF1-F1
#
_entry.id   AF-A0A1T3MSF1-F1
#
_cell.length_a   1.000
_cell.length_b   1.000
_cell.length_c   1.000
_cell.angle_alpha   90.00
_cell.angle_beta   90.00
_cell.angle_gamma   90.00
#
_symmetry.space_group_name_H-M   'P 1'
#
loop_
_entity.id
_entity.type
_entity.pdbx_description
1 polymer ?
#
loop_
_entity_poly.entity_id
_entity_poly.type
_entity_poly.pdbx_seq_one_letter_code
_entity_poly.pdbx_strand_id
1 'polypeptide(L)'
;MQVTKDNLSELEFPQLLEQIVPFAFSSKIAEQITHILPMPLDEARISLTKVSEYASSYENDNAIPFNEYEDIEAELKVMGIENYRLDAASFMKIKNISMMVGKLVVYFKKFNEYYPVLFSESQEIELTKEIIEKINNVFNRYGEVKSDASPDLEIIRKEISHARKAIQENFNRALTMYGQSELLDDIRETIIDDQRVLAVKSGFKKRIPGRTLGVSKTGSITYIQPESVVKHQFRLRESEEEEKKEIDRILRQLTAEIAIFQPLLEEYQAYIFDTDLTQAKARFAHKVNGILPEINEKKRLKLINAFHPLLWMRNQEEQKPIYSQTLELSERNRIICISGPNAGGKSITLKTVGLLQLMIQSGILVPVHPKSEMFFFDKIRTDIGDNQSIENHLSTYSSRLKKMAGIIREADDNTLLLIDEFGTGSDPELGGALAEAFLEFFYDKNSFAIITTHYTNIKLVVEQLPNAINAAMLFDEETLEPMYKLEIGQAGSSFTFEVAEKNKIPRFIIKNAQKKVEHDIVNLDKTIVKLQQEKYEVEKLKSDLTERKESVEDKRDNLQKLNEQLQQKLFNFQKLYEEEHRKLQFGNRVESFIDGYVNGKSRKDIVKDFVKILEQEKYRRKETDKTTNDRLKVVKRKITQQLKKDDVKEKIAETNEKLEEKKQKERALWLKEGQRVRISGSTSVGTIEKISKNKVIVNYGTFKTTINADELERI
;
A
#
# COMPACT_ATOMS: atom_id res chain seq x y z
N MET A 1 -20.39 -2.48 1.63
CA MET A 1 -20.46 -1.72 0.36
C MET A 1 -21.37 -2.43 -0.62
N GLN A 2 -22.25 -1.69 -1.32
CA GLN A 2 -23.12 -2.25 -2.36
C GLN A 2 -22.41 -2.15 -3.71
N VAL A 3 -22.22 -3.28 -4.38
CA VAL A 3 -21.61 -3.37 -5.71
C VAL A 3 -22.30 -4.50 -6.49
N THR A 4 -22.58 -4.31 -7.76
CA THR A 4 -23.19 -5.36 -8.60
C THR A 4 -22.12 -6.25 -9.22
N LYS A 5 -22.49 -7.46 -9.65
CA LYS A 5 -21.57 -8.36 -10.38
C LYS A 5 -21.03 -7.70 -11.65
N ASP A 6 -21.88 -6.94 -12.34
CA ASP A 6 -21.48 -6.18 -13.54
C ASP A 6 -20.40 -5.15 -13.20
N ASN A 7 -20.53 -4.42 -12.07
CA ASN A 7 -19.51 -3.46 -11.66
C ASN A 7 -18.17 -4.14 -11.34
N LEU A 8 -18.18 -5.33 -10.72
CA LEU A 8 -16.96 -6.09 -10.46
C LEU A 8 -16.29 -6.55 -11.76
N SER A 9 -17.07 -7.02 -12.72
CA SER A 9 -16.56 -7.46 -14.03
C SER A 9 -15.99 -6.30 -14.85
N GLU A 10 -16.66 -5.14 -14.86
CA GLU A 10 -16.22 -3.95 -15.59
C GLU A 10 -14.92 -3.37 -15.03
N LEU A 11 -14.68 -3.53 -13.73
CA LEU A 11 -13.45 -3.12 -13.04
C LEU A 11 -12.37 -4.21 -12.99
N GLU A 12 -12.59 -5.34 -13.67
CA GLU A 12 -11.66 -6.46 -13.75
C GLU A 12 -11.29 -7.07 -12.38
N PHE A 13 -12.19 -6.96 -11.40
CA PHE A 13 -11.95 -7.45 -10.05
C PHE A 13 -11.82 -8.99 -9.98
N PRO A 14 -12.67 -9.80 -10.66
CA PRO A 14 -12.47 -11.25 -10.70
C PRO A 14 -11.11 -11.66 -11.27
N GLN A 15 -10.64 -10.99 -12.32
CA GLN A 15 -9.32 -11.23 -12.91
C GLN A 15 -8.20 -10.89 -11.93
N LEU A 16 -8.38 -9.87 -11.07
CA LEU A 16 -7.45 -9.58 -9.99
C LEU A 16 -7.42 -10.69 -8.95
N LEU A 17 -8.58 -11.23 -8.55
CA LEU A 17 -8.66 -12.35 -7.60
C LEU A 17 -7.97 -13.61 -8.14
N GLU A 18 -8.13 -13.90 -9.44
CA GLU A 18 -7.40 -14.99 -10.12
C GLU A 18 -5.88 -14.86 -10.03
N GLN A 19 -5.34 -13.64 -9.92
CA GLN A 19 -3.90 -13.41 -9.73
C GLN A 19 -3.45 -13.65 -8.28
N ILE A 20 -4.37 -13.70 -7.31
CA ILE A 20 -4.09 -13.99 -5.90
C ILE A 20 -4.16 -15.49 -5.63
N VAL A 21 -5.06 -16.21 -6.31
CA VAL A 21 -5.29 -17.66 -6.15
C VAL A 21 -4.00 -18.51 -6.13
N PRO A 22 -3.01 -18.29 -7.02
CA PRO A 22 -1.78 -19.10 -7.03
C PRO A 22 -0.93 -19.01 -5.77
N PHE A 23 -1.19 -18.04 -4.89
CA PHE A 23 -0.46 -17.88 -3.63
C PHE A 23 -1.10 -18.63 -2.46
N ALA A 24 -2.33 -19.12 -2.61
CA ALA A 24 -2.99 -19.92 -1.58
C ALA A 24 -2.38 -21.33 -1.48
N PHE A 25 -2.17 -21.82 -0.26
CA PHE A 25 -1.68 -23.18 -0.05
C PHE A 25 -2.80 -24.22 -0.12
N SER A 26 -4.02 -23.88 0.33
CA SER A 26 -5.19 -24.77 0.25
C SER A 26 -6.11 -24.45 -0.93
N SER A 27 -6.68 -25.49 -1.54
CA SER A 27 -7.74 -25.37 -2.55
C SER A 27 -8.97 -24.63 -2.04
N LYS A 28 -9.29 -24.78 -0.76
CA LYS A 28 -10.42 -24.08 -0.12
C LYS A 28 -10.18 -22.58 -0.02
N ILE A 29 -8.94 -22.18 0.28
CA ILE A 29 -8.55 -20.78 0.31
C ILE A 29 -8.49 -20.20 -1.11
N ALA A 30 -8.01 -20.97 -2.08
CA ALA A 30 -8.11 -20.60 -3.49
C ALA A 30 -9.56 -20.31 -3.91
N GLU A 31 -10.52 -21.16 -3.53
CA GLU A 31 -11.95 -20.92 -3.77
C GLU A 31 -12.48 -19.72 -2.99
N GLN A 32 -12.08 -19.55 -1.73
CA GLN A 32 -12.48 -18.38 -0.92
C GLN A 32 -11.99 -17.08 -1.54
N ILE A 33 -10.79 -17.06 -2.13
CA ILE A 33 -10.20 -15.89 -2.79
C ILE A 33 -11.04 -15.46 -3.99
N THR A 34 -11.52 -16.37 -4.83
CA THR A 34 -12.33 -16.02 -6.02
C THR A 34 -13.69 -15.42 -5.65
N HIS A 35 -14.15 -15.64 -4.42
CA HIS A 35 -15.40 -15.14 -3.88
C HIS A 35 -15.24 -13.95 -2.93
N ILE A 36 -14.04 -13.37 -2.80
CA ILE A 36 -13.83 -12.16 -2.01
C ILE A 36 -14.73 -11.04 -2.53
N LEU A 37 -15.40 -10.36 -1.60
CA LEU A 37 -16.21 -9.19 -1.86
C LEU A 37 -15.83 -8.07 -0.88
N PRO A 38 -16.16 -6.81 -1.22
CA PRO A 38 -15.98 -5.70 -0.31
C PRO A 38 -16.72 -5.91 1.02
N MET A 39 -15.99 -5.78 2.12
CA MET A 39 -16.47 -6.04 3.49
C MET A 39 -16.83 -4.73 4.23
N PRO A 40 -17.44 -4.81 5.42
CA PRO A 40 -17.67 -3.65 6.29
C PRO A 40 -16.36 -2.92 6.65
N LEU A 41 -16.46 -1.63 7.01
CA LEU A 41 -15.30 -0.76 7.23
C LEU A 41 -14.35 -1.30 8.32
N ASP A 42 -14.89 -1.78 9.44
CA ASP A 42 -14.08 -2.28 10.56
C ASP A 42 -13.34 -3.57 10.17
N GLU A 43 -14.03 -4.51 9.53
CA GLU A 43 -13.45 -5.76 9.03
C GLU A 43 -12.36 -5.50 7.97
N ALA A 44 -12.62 -4.59 7.04
CA ALA A 44 -11.65 -4.21 6.01
C ALA A 44 -10.40 -3.58 6.62
N ARG A 45 -10.55 -2.68 7.60
CA ARG A 45 -9.41 -2.08 8.31
C ARG A 45 -8.55 -3.14 8.99
N ILE A 46 -9.16 -4.07 9.73
CA ILE A 46 -8.44 -5.16 10.38
C ILE A 46 -7.73 -6.02 9.34
N SER A 47 -8.44 -6.48 8.29
CA SER A 47 -7.85 -7.31 7.24
C SER A 47 -6.68 -6.60 6.53
N LEU A 48 -6.80 -5.32 6.22
CA LEU A 48 -5.73 -4.52 5.61
C LEU A 48 -4.52 -4.41 6.53
N THR A 49 -4.72 -4.15 7.83
CA THR A 49 -3.62 -4.06 8.79
C THR A 49 -2.92 -5.40 8.93
N LYS A 50 -3.65 -6.52 9.02
CA LYS A 50 -3.04 -7.87 9.00
C LYS A 50 -2.18 -8.10 7.76
N VAL A 51 -2.72 -7.79 6.58
CA VAL A 51 -2.01 -7.99 5.31
C VAL A 51 -0.78 -7.07 5.24
N SER A 52 -0.87 -5.85 5.75
CA SER A 52 0.26 -4.91 5.83
C SER A 52 1.35 -5.39 6.78
N GLU A 53 0.97 -5.88 7.97
CA GLU A 53 1.89 -6.50 8.94
C GLU A 53 2.58 -7.71 8.31
N TYR A 54 1.81 -8.60 7.69
CA TYR A 54 2.35 -9.77 7.02
C TYR A 54 3.30 -9.40 5.88
N ALA A 55 2.90 -8.45 5.02
CA ALA A 55 3.72 -7.99 3.90
C ALA A 55 5.05 -7.39 4.36
N SER A 56 5.06 -6.67 5.48
CA SER A 56 6.30 -6.11 6.07
C SER A 56 7.31 -7.18 6.51
N SER A 57 6.85 -8.43 6.74
CA SER A 57 7.75 -9.55 7.05
C SER A 57 8.61 -9.97 5.86
N TYR A 58 8.24 -9.61 4.62
CA TYR A 58 9.07 -9.88 3.43
C TYR A 58 10.21 -8.89 3.24
N GLU A 59 10.11 -7.71 3.86
CA GLU A 59 11.12 -6.64 3.75
C GLU A 59 12.19 -6.73 4.85
N ASN A 60 11.90 -7.45 5.93
CA ASN A 60 12.77 -7.59 7.11
C ASN A 60 13.34 -9.02 7.20
N ASP A 61 14.48 -9.19 7.89
CA ASP A 61 15.07 -10.52 8.15
C ASP A 61 14.20 -11.44 9.04
N ASN A 62 13.07 -10.93 9.54
CA ASN A 62 12.11 -11.65 10.37
C ASN A 62 10.91 -12.11 9.51
N ALA A 63 11.14 -12.99 8.54
CA ALA A 63 10.02 -13.59 7.81
C ALA A 63 9.14 -14.43 8.75
N ILE A 64 7.82 -14.32 8.61
CA ILE A 64 6.87 -15.15 9.36
C ILE A 64 7.08 -16.62 8.95
N PRO A 65 7.27 -17.56 9.90
CA PRO A 65 7.57 -18.95 9.61
C PRO A 65 6.30 -19.72 9.21
N PHE A 66 5.66 -19.28 8.12
CA PHE A 66 4.45 -19.88 7.54
C PHE A 66 4.76 -20.60 6.22
N ASN A 67 4.43 -21.89 6.16
CA ASN A 67 4.75 -22.80 5.07
C ASN A 67 3.48 -23.51 4.60
N GLU A 68 3.59 -24.19 3.46
CA GLU A 68 2.55 -25.09 2.96
C GLU A 68 2.09 -26.08 4.04
N TYR A 69 0.79 -26.35 4.05
CA TYR A 69 0.14 -27.22 5.02
C TYR A 69 -0.91 -28.09 4.30
N GLU A 70 -1.29 -29.18 4.94
CA GLU A 70 -2.41 -30.02 4.53
C GLU A 70 -3.57 -29.76 5.50
N ASP A 71 -4.77 -29.54 4.97
CA ASP A 71 -5.96 -29.42 5.80
C ASP A 71 -6.39 -30.78 6.40
N ILE A 72 -7.20 -30.70 7.45
CA ILE A 72 -7.74 -31.83 8.20
C ILE A 72 -9.28 -31.86 8.15
N GLU A 73 -9.90 -31.25 7.13
CA GLU A 73 -11.36 -31.12 7.09
C GLU A 73 -12.07 -32.48 6.97
N ALA A 74 -11.48 -33.42 6.23
CA ALA A 74 -12.01 -34.78 6.13
C ALA A 74 -11.92 -35.50 7.48
N GLU A 75 -10.77 -35.37 8.16
CA GLU A 75 -10.48 -35.95 9.46
C GLU A 75 -11.41 -35.41 10.55
N LEU A 76 -11.64 -34.10 10.60
CA LEU A 76 -12.55 -33.45 11.55
C LEU A 76 -13.98 -33.99 11.43
N LYS A 77 -14.46 -34.24 10.21
CA LYS A 77 -15.83 -34.78 9.97
C LYS A 77 -15.99 -36.21 10.45
N VAL A 78 -14.94 -37.03 10.36
CA VAL A 78 -15.02 -38.47 10.66
C VAL A 78 -14.53 -38.83 12.06
N MET A 79 -13.70 -38.01 12.71
CA MET A 79 -13.10 -38.33 14.01
C MET A 79 -14.13 -38.41 15.15
N GLY A 80 -15.27 -37.74 15.03
CA GLY A 80 -16.37 -37.82 15.98
C GLY A 80 -17.23 -39.08 15.87
N ILE A 81 -17.01 -39.92 14.85
CA ILE A 81 -17.74 -41.17 14.66
C ILE A 81 -17.19 -42.23 15.62
N GLU A 82 -18.08 -42.84 16.41
CA GLU A 82 -17.70 -43.87 17.38
C GLU A 82 -17.00 -45.06 16.69
N ASN A 83 -15.88 -45.51 17.26
CA ASN A 83 -15.03 -46.56 16.72
C ASN A 83 -14.45 -46.28 15.31
N TYR A 84 -14.45 -45.05 14.82
CA TYR A 84 -13.77 -44.74 13.57
C TYR A 84 -12.24 -44.88 13.71
N ARG A 85 -11.57 -45.23 12.61
CA ARG A 85 -10.11 -45.33 12.55
C ARG A 85 -9.58 -44.30 11.57
N LEU A 86 -8.79 -43.36 12.07
CA LEU A 86 -7.93 -42.53 11.23
C LEU A 86 -6.69 -43.31 10.77
N ASP A 87 -6.20 -43.00 9.58
CA ASP A 87 -4.96 -43.56 9.09
C ASP A 87 -3.73 -42.80 9.65
N ALA A 88 -2.55 -43.35 9.42
CA ALA A 88 -1.31 -42.74 9.90
C ALA A 88 -1.06 -41.34 9.28
N ALA A 89 -1.47 -41.13 8.02
CA ALA A 89 -1.28 -39.87 7.33
C ALA A 89 -2.10 -38.75 7.98
N SER A 90 -3.37 -39.03 8.31
CA SER A 90 -4.27 -38.12 9.02
C SER A 90 -3.69 -37.64 10.36
N PHE A 91 -3.10 -38.54 11.16
CA PHE A 91 -2.45 -38.12 12.41
C PHE A 91 -1.23 -37.22 12.18
N MET A 92 -0.46 -37.47 11.11
CA MET A 92 0.67 -36.62 10.76
C MET A 92 0.20 -35.22 10.33
N LYS A 93 -0.90 -35.10 9.59
CA LYS A 93 -1.52 -33.81 9.26
C LYS A 93 -1.95 -33.04 10.52
N ILE A 94 -2.70 -33.69 11.42
CA ILE A 94 -3.16 -33.10 12.69
C ILE A 94 -1.97 -32.58 13.52
N LYS A 95 -0.90 -33.39 13.60
CA LYS A 95 0.34 -33.01 14.28
C LYS A 95 1.00 -31.80 13.62
N ASN A 96 1.10 -31.80 12.30
CA ASN A 96 1.73 -30.71 11.55
C ASN A 96 1.00 -29.39 11.75
N ILE A 97 -0.33 -29.38 11.65
CA ILE A 97 -1.19 -28.21 11.96
C ILE A 97 -0.94 -27.73 13.38
N SER A 98 -1.01 -28.62 14.38
CA SER A 98 -0.82 -28.26 15.78
C SER A 98 0.57 -27.67 16.05
N MET A 99 1.61 -28.24 15.44
CA MET A 99 2.98 -27.71 15.52
C MET A 99 3.11 -26.35 14.83
N MET A 100 2.40 -26.15 13.73
CA MET A 100 2.43 -24.91 12.96
C MET A 100 1.82 -23.75 13.74
N VAL A 101 0.60 -23.94 14.27
CA VAL A 101 -0.06 -22.96 15.14
C VAL A 101 0.83 -22.62 16.34
N GLY A 102 1.37 -23.64 17.02
CA GLY A 102 2.28 -23.42 18.14
C GLY A 102 3.52 -22.59 17.79
N LYS A 103 4.10 -22.79 16.59
CA LYS A 103 5.23 -21.97 16.11
C LYS A 103 4.81 -20.53 15.84
N LEU A 104 3.66 -20.31 15.20
CA LEU A 104 3.14 -18.97 14.89
C LEU A 104 2.85 -18.18 16.16
N VAL A 105 2.15 -18.77 17.13
CA VAL A 105 1.81 -18.08 18.40
C VAL A 105 3.08 -17.69 19.17
N VAL A 106 4.07 -18.58 19.25
CA VAL A 106 5.36 -18.27 19.89
C VAL A 106 6.11 -17.16 19.13
N TYR A 107 6.05 -17.20 17.80
CA TYR A 107 6.68 -16.21 16.93
C TYR A 107 6.05 -14.82 17.11
N PHE A 108 4.72 -14.70 17.02
CA PHE A 108 4.04 -13.41 17.17
C PHE A 108 4.19 -12.83 18.58
N LYS A 109 4.26 -13.69 19.61
CA LYS A 109 4.59 -13.24 20.97
C LYS A 109 5.97 -12.58 21.06
N LYS A 110 6.96 -13.11 20.34
CA LYS A 110 8.32 -12.56 20.30
C LYS A 110 8.38 -11.24 19.52
N PHE A 111 7.58 -11.10 18.47
CA PHE A 111 7.59 -9.94 17.56
C PHE A 111 6.32 -9.06 17.69
N ASN A 112 5.74 -8.97 18.89
CA ASN A 112 4.48 -8.27 19.12
C ASN A 112 4.52 -6.77 18.75
N GLU A 113 5.70 -6.12 18.85
CA GLU A 113 5.86 -4.71 18.47
C GLU A 113 5.76 -4.50 16.95
N TYR A 114 6.11 -5.53 16.17
CA TYR A 114 6.07 -5.48 14.71
C TYR A 114 4.74 -5.96 14.14
N TYR A 115 4.10 -6.93 14.79
CA TYR A 115 2.88 -7.59 14.33
C TYR A 115 1.76 -7.55 15.39
N PRO A 116 1.30 -6.37 15.83
CA PRO A 116 0.36 -6.26 16.94
C PRO A 116 -1.01 -6.89 16.64
N VAL A 117 -1.56 -6.74 15.43
CA VAL A 117 -2.87 -7.32 15.09
C VAL A 117 -2.75 -8.84 14.98
N LEU A 118 -1.77 -9.36 14.23
CA LEU A 118 -1.54 -10.81 14.13
C LEU A 118 -1.23 -11.44 15.50
N PHE A 119 -0.53 -10.72 16.37
CA PHE A 119 -0.30 -11.14 17.75
C PHE A 119 -1.59 -11.20 18.56
N SER A 120 -2.45 -10.17 18.49
CA SER A 120 -3.70 -10.15 19.24
C SER A 120 -4.60 -11.36 18.94
N GLU A 121 -4.70 -11.75 17.67
CA GLU A 121 -5.47 -12.93 17.25
C GLU A 121 -4.82 -14.24 17.69
N SER A 122 -3.49 -14.30 17.64
CA SER A 122 -2.75 -15.47 18.11
C SER A 122 -2.91 -15.72 19.62
N GLN A 123 -3.34 -14.72 20.41
CA GLN A 123 -3.57 -14.87 21.85
C GLN A 123 -4.94 -15.48 22.19
N GLU A 124 -5.89 -15.45 21.27
CA GLU A 124 -7.21 -16.04 21.47
C GLU A 124 -7.15 -17.58 21.44
N ILE A 125 -6.12 -18.13 20.78
CA ILE A 125 -5.95 -19.56 20.53
C ILE A 125 -5.33 -20.27 21.74
N GLU A 126 -6.03 -21.28 22.24
CA GLU A 126 -5.50 -22.15 23.29
C GLU A 126 -4.37 -23.04 22.76
N LEU A 127 -3.21 -23.06 23.44
CA LEU A 127 -2.10 -23.92 23.05
C LEU A 127 -1.99 -25.15 23.95
N THR A 128 -2.07 -26.33 23.33
CA THR A 128 -1.77 -27.61 23.99
C THR A 128 -0.64 -28.38 23.32
N LYS A 129 0.24 -28.97 24.15
CA LYS A 129 1.26 -29.93 23.69
C LYS A 129 0.75 -31.36 23.67
N GLU A 130 -0.39 -31.63 24.32
CA GLU A 130 -0.91 -32.98 24.52
C GLU A 130 -1.19 -33.71 23.21
N ILE A 131 -1.74 -33.01 22.22
CA ILE A 131 -1.99 -33.57 20.87
C ILE A 131 -0.69 -34.09 20.26
N ILE A 132 0.36 -33.27 20.28
CA ILE A 132 1.67 -33.60 19.68
C ILE A 132 2.33 -34.75 20.45
N GLU A 133 2.25 -34.74 21.78
CA GLU A 133 2.82 -35.78 22.64
C GLU A 133 2.11 -37.13 22.43
N LYS A 134 0.78 -37.17 22.40
CA LYS A 134 -0.02 -38.37 22.12
C LYS A 134 0.34 -38.99 20.78
N ILE A 135 0.45 -38.17 19.72
CA ILE A 135 0.83 -38.65 18.38
C ILE A 135 2.29 -39.14 18.36
N ASN A 136 3.21 -38.42 19.02
CA ASN A 136 4.62 -38.83 19.10
C ASN A 136 4.84 -40.11 19.90
N ASN A 137 3.97 -40.45 20.85
CA ASN A 137 4.06 -41.71 21.58
C ASN A 137 3.74 -42.91 20.69
N VAL A 138 2.85 -42.75 19.70
CA VAL A 138 2.47 -43.82 18.78
C VAL A 138 3.34 -43.86 17.52
N PHE A 139 3.71 -42.71 16.95
CA PHE A 139 4.38 -42.62 15.66
C PHE A 139 5.85 -42.19 15.75
N ASN A 140 6.67 -42.74 14.86
CA ASN A 140 8.05 -42.28 14.65
C ASN A 140 8.10 -41.06 13.70
N ARG A 141 9.31 -40.56 13.42
CA ARG A 141 9.51 -39.42 12.50
C ARG A 141 9.10 -39.68 11.05
N TYR A 142 8.94 -40.94 10.65
CA TYR A 142 8.55 -41.37 9.32
C TYR A 142 7.03 -41.64 9.21
N GLY A 143 6.27 -41.44 10.28
CA GLY A 143 4.83 -41.72 10.30
C GLY A 143 4.48 -43.20 10.46
N GLU A 144 5.44 -44.04 10.86
CA GLU A 144 5.19 -45.45 11.13
C GLU A 144 4.89 -45.65 12.62
N VAL A 145 3.98 -46.59 12.94
CA VAL A 145 3.66 -46.95 14.32
C VAL A 145 4.90 -47.58 14.96
N LYS A 146 5.33 -47.02 16.09
CA LYS A 146 6.49 -47.50 16.84
C LYS A 146 6.21 -48.87 17.45
N SER A 147 7.28 -49.66 17.65
CA SER A 147 7.14 -50.99 18.24
C SER A 147 6.74 -50.93 19.72
N ASP A 148 7.12 -49.85 20.42
CA ASP A 148 6.81 -49.56 21.82
C ASP A 148 5.48 -48.80 22.00
N ALA A 149 4.69 -48.62 20.93
CA ALA A 149 3.38 -47.98 21.02
C ALA A 149 2.39 -48.78 21.90
N SER A 150 2.60 -50.10 22.02
CA SER A 150 1.87 -51.00 22.92
C SER A 150 2.79 -52.14 23.35
N PRO A 151 2.72 -52.62 24.60
CA PRO A 151 3.47 -53.79 25.05
C PRO A 151 3.18 -55.03 24.17
N ASP A 152 1.94 -55.20 23.73
CA ASP A 152 1.52 -56.33 22.91
C ASP A 152 2.12 -56.25 21.50
N LEU A 153 2.16 -55.06 20.91
CA LEU A 153 2.79 -54.83 19.60
C LEU A 153 4.29 -55.12 19.62
N GLU A 154 4.97 -54.78 20.72
CA GLU A 154 6.40 -55.06 20.89
C GLU A 154 6.67 -56.58 20.90
N ILE A 155 5.82 -57.34 21.60
CA ILE A 155 5.90 -58.81 21.65
C ILE A 155 5.65 -59.39 20.26
N ILE A 156 4.58 -59.00 19.58
CA ILE A 156 4.21 -59.50 18.24
C ILE A 156 5.35 -59.22 17.24
N ARG A 157 5.92 -58.02 17.24
CA ARG A 157 7.04 -57.68 16.33
C ARG A 157 8.31 -58.48 16.62
N LYS A 158 8.59 -58.81 17.89
CA LYS A 158 9.67 -59.74 18.25
C LYS A 158 9.39 -61.13 17.71
N GLU A 159 8.16 -61.63 17.81
CA GLU A 159 7.77 -62.93 17.24
C GLU A 159 7.91 -62.97 15.72
N ILE A 160 7.48 -61.92 15.01
CA ILE A 160 7.68 -61.75 13.57
C ILE A 160 9.18 -61.83 13.22
N SER A 161 10.01 -61.08 13.95
CA SER A 161 11.46 -61.08 13.74
C SER A 161 12.09 -62.46 13.99
N HIS A 162 11.69 -63.14 15.06
CA HIS A 162 12.12 -64.49 15.37
C HIS A 162 11.67 -65.51 14.31
N ALA A 163 10.42 -65.42 13.84
CA ALA A 163 9.89 -66.29 12.81
C ALA A 163 10.63 -66.07 11.47
N ARG A 164 10.86 -64.82 11.06
CA ARG A 164 11.65 -64.47 9.85
C ARG A 164 13.08 -65.03 9.94
N LYS A 165 13.75 -64.87 11.08
CA LYS A 165 15.10 -65.42 11.29
C LYS A 165 15.10 -66.95 11.22
N ALA A 166 14.13 -67.62 11.84
CA ALA A 166 14.00 -69.06 11.81
C ALA A 166 13.68 -69.59 10.39
N ILE A 167 12.84 -68.90 9.62
CA ILE A 167 12.57 -69.20 8.20
C ILE A 167 13.88 -69.14 7.41
N GLN A 168 14.64 -68.04 7.55
CA GLN A 168 15.89 -67.83 6.85
C GLN A 168 16.93 -68.92 7.16
N GLU A 169 17.12 -69.24 8.45
CA GLU A 169 18.08 -70.26 8.88
C GLU A 169 17.68 -71.66 8.41
N ASN A 170 16.41 -72.06 8.60
CA ASN A 170 15.94 -73.38 8.20
C ASN A 170 15.91 -73.55 6.67
N PHE A 171 15.58 -72.48 5.93
CA PHE A 171 15.64 -72.48 4.48
C PHE A 171 17.08 -72.64 3.99
N ASN A 172 18.03 -71.89 4.55
CA ASN A 172 19.43 -71.99 4.16
C ASN A 172 20.00 -73.39 4.45
N ARG A 173 19.64 -74.00 5.60
CA ARG A 173 20.00 -75.42 5.89
C ARG A 173 19.42 -76.38 4.86
N ALA A 174 18.15 -76.23 4.48
CA ALA A 174 17.52 -77.06 3.46
C ALA A 174 18.19 -76.86 2.09
N LEU A 175 18.49 -75.61 1.70
CA LEU A 175 19.18 -75.28 0.47
C LEU A 175 20.58 -75.91 0.40
N THR A 176 21.36 -75.86 1.48
CA THR A 176 22.67 -76.51 1.55
C THR A 176 22.55 -78.04 1.46
N MET A 177 21.60 -78.63 2.19
CA MET A 177 21.40 -80.08 2.22
C MET A 177 21.00 -80.64 0.86
N TYR A 178 20.06 -79.99 0.17
CA TYR A 178 19.58 -80.44 -1.14
C TYR A 178 20.42 -79.92 -2.32
N GLY A 179 21.18 -78.84 -2.13
CA GLY A 179 22.07 -78.27 -3.16
C GLY A 179 23.28 -79.13 -3.51
N GLN A 180 23.65 -80.08 -2.64
CA GLN A 180 24.70 -81.08 -2.92
C GLN A 180 24.19 -82.30 -3.72
N SER A 181 22.88 -82.35 -3.99
CA SER A 181 22.23 -83.44 -4.73
C SER A 181 21.69 -82.94 -6.08
N GLU A 182 21.65 -83.79 -7.11
CA GLU A 182 21.09 -83.44 -8.44
C GLU A 182 19.55 -83.25 -8.46
N LEU A 183 18.94 -83.05 -7.28
CA LEU A 183 17.50 -82.87 -7.09
C LEU A 183 17.02 -81.46 -7.47
N LEU A 184 17.86 -80.46 -7.26
CA LEU A 184 17.55 -79.06 -7.58
C LEU A 184 17.88 -78.75 -9.04
N ASP A 185 17.15 -77.77 -9.59
CA ASP A 185 17.48 -77.18 -10.89
C ASP A 185 18.60 -76.15 -10.76
N ASP A 186 19.16 -75.68 -11.88
CA ASP A 186 20.31 -74.75 -11.90
C ASP A 186 20.00 -73.41 -11.19
N ILE A 187 18.74 -73.00 -11.19
CA ILE A 187 18.24 -71.81 -10.49
C ILE A 187 18.31 -71.99 -8.96
N ARG A 188 18.18 -73.23 -8.47
CA ARG A 188 18.22 -73.69 -7.06
C ARG A 188 17.18 -73.11 -6.12
N GLU A 189 17.03 -71.79 -6.07
CA GLU A 189 16.03 -71.07 -5.27
C GLU A 189 15.32 -69.99 -6.08
N THR A 190 14.07 -69.71 -5.73
CA THR A 190 13.33 -68.56 -6.27
C THR A 190 12.33 -68.06 -5.23
N ILE A 191 11.63 -66.97 -5.54
CA ILE A 191 10.57 -66.41 -4.70
C ILE A 191 9.23 -66.57 -5.44
N ILE A 192 8.24 -67.14 -4.76
CA ILE A 192 6.85 -67.28 -5.25
C ILE A 192 5.91 -66.83 -4.15
N ASP A 193 4.96 -65.95 -4.50
CA ASP A 193 4.00 -65.34 -3.56
C ASP A 193 4.69 -64.79 -2.30
N ASP A 194 5.78 -64.04 -2.49
CA ASP A 194 6.68 -63.51 -1.45
C ASP A 194 7.33 -64.55 -0.51
N GLN A 195 7.34 -65.82 -0.92
CA GLN A 195 7.97 -66.91 -0.17
C GLN A 195 9.16 -67.49 -0.90
N ARG A 196 10.28 -67.65 -0.18
CA ARG A 196 11.46 -68.37 -0.70
C ARG A 196 11.14 -69.86 -0.85
N VAL A 197 11.40 -70.40 -2.03
CA VAL A 197 11.11 -71.79 -2.41
C VAL A 197 12.31 -72.42 -3.10
N LEU A 198 12.44 -73.73 -2.95
CA LEU A 198 13.42 -74.53 -3.70
C LEU A 198 12.89 -74.83 -5.10
N ALA A 199 13.72 -74.60 -6.11
CA ALA A 199 13.43 -74.97 -7.50
C ALA A 199 13.84 -76.43 -7.72
N VAL A 200 12.86 -77.34 -7.68
CA VAL A 200 13.08 -78.79 -7.75
C VAL A 200 12.70 -79.30 -9.13
N LYS A 201 13.54 -80.13 -9.77
CA LYS A 201 13.17 -80.78 -11.03
C LYS A 201 11.91 -81.64 -10.81
N SER A 202 10.88 -81.46 -11.63
CA SER A 202 9.54 -82.04 -11.39
C SER A 202 9.53 -83.57 -11.24
N GLY A 203 10.50 -84.28 -11.83
CA GLY A 203 10.68 -85.73 -11.66
C GLY A 203 11.03 -86.16 -10.23
N PHE A 204 11.59 -85.26 -9.42
CA PHE A 204 12.05 -85.55 -8.05
C PHE A 204 11.22 -84.88 -6.96
N LYS A 205 10.08 -84.27 -7.30
CA LYS A 205 9.23 -83.50 -6.36
C LYS A 205 8.81 -84.25 -5.08
N LYS A 206 8.71 -85.59 -5.12
CA LYS A 206 8.33 -86.41 -3.95
C LYS A 206 9.49 -86.67 -2.97
N ARG A 207 10.74 -86.35 -3.34
CA ARG A 207 11.94 -86.60 -2.52
C ARG A 207 12.24 -85.47 -1.54
N ILE A 208 11.69 -84.29 -1.76
CA ILE A 208 11.84 -83.14 -0.86
C ILE A 208 10.51 -82.98 -0.12
N PRO A 209 10.46 -83.29 1.20
CA PRO A 209 9.26 -83.09 1.98
C PRO A 209 8.99 -81.60 2.14
N GLY A 210 7.75 -81.19 1.84
CA GLY A 210 7.39 -79.78 1.80
C GLY A 210 6.07 -79.52 1.09
N ARG A 211 5.70 -78.25 1.06
CA ARG A 211 4.48 -77.78 0.39
C ARG A 211 4.82 -77.27 -1.01
N THR A 212 4.14 -77.80 -2.02
CA THR A 212 4.24 -77.27 -3.39
C THR A 212 3.46 -75.95 -3.48
N LEU A 213 4.13 -74.89 -3.93
CA LEU A 213 3.51 -73.56 -4.11
C LEU A 213 3.22 -73.23 -5.58
N GLY A 214 3.89 -73.89 -6.53
CA GLY A 214 3.62 -73.72 -7.95
C GLY A 214 4.46 -74.64 -8.84
N VAL A 215 4.25 -74.53 -10.16
CA VAL A 215 5.01 -75.26 -11.19
C VAL A 215 5.41 -74.26 -12.29
N SER A 216 6.57 -74.45 -12.92
CA SER A 216 7.02 -73.61 -14.04
C SER A 216 6.10 -73.71 -15.26
N LYS A 217 6.13 -72.71 -16.15
CA LYS A 217 5.33 -72.67 -17.40
C LYS A 217 5.53 -73.90 -18.29
N THR A 218 6.72 -74.50 -18.27
CA THR A 218 7.10 -75.69 -19.04
C THR A 218 6.80 -77.00 -18.29
N GLY A 219 6.36 -76.94 -17.03
CA GLY A 219 6.12 -78.13 -16.19
C GLY A 219 7.38 -78.81 -15.65
N SER A 220 8.57 -78.38 -16.07
CA SER A 220 9.85 -79.04 -15.77
C SER A 220 10.36 -78.81 -14.34
N ILE A 221 9.91 -77.74 -13.67
CA ILE A 221 10.32 -77.37 -12.33
C ILE A 221 9.08 -77.25 -11.44
N THR A 222 9.14 -77.87 -10.26
CA THR A 222 8.16 -77.71 -9.19
C THR A 222 8.78 -76.89 -8.06
N TYR A 223 8.06 -75.87 -7.61
CA TYR A 223 8.54 -74.98 -6.56
C TYR A 223 8.02 -75.44 -5.20
N ILE A 224 8.95 -75.82 -4.32
CA ILE A 224 8.64 -76.47 -3.05
C ILE A 224 9.16 -75.64 -1.88
N GLN A 225 8.28 -75.32 -0.94
CA GLN A 225 8.65 -74.81 0.37
C GLN A 225 9.03 -75.98 1.28
N PRO A 226 10.27 -76.06 1.81
CA PRO A 226 10.69 -77.15 2.68
C PRO A 226 9.82 -77.29 3.92
N GLU A 227 9.55 -78.52 4.35
CA GLU A 227 8.75 -78.81 5.56
C GLU A 227 9.29 -78.10 6.81
N SER A 228 10.62 -77.96 6.94
CA SER A 228 11.29 -77.26 8.04
C SER A 228 10.91 -75.78 8.15
N VAL A 229 10.42 -75.17 7.07
CA VAL A 229 10.02 -73.75 6.99
C VAL A 229 8.52 -73.57 7.20
N VAL A 230 7.69 -74.55 6.80
CA VAL A 230 6.22 -74.45 6.79
C VAL A 230 5.65 -73.99 8.13
N LYS A 231 6.11 -74.57 9.25
CA LYS A 231 5.63 -74.21 10.60
C LYS A 231 5.96 -72.76 10.96
N HIS A 232 7.17 -72.30 10.64
CA HIS A 232 7.58 -70.93 10.93
C HIS A 232 6.90 -69.92 10.00
N GLN A 233 6.61 -70.31 8.75
CA GLN A 233 5.85 -69.50 7.81
C GLN A 233 4.40 -69.30 8.27
N PHE A 234 3.76 -70.34 8.80
CA PHE A 234 2.41 -70.23 9.37
C PHE A 234 2.39 -69.26 10.56
N ARG A 235 3.34 -69.42 11.50
CA ARG A 235 3.48 -68.50 12.64
C ARG A 235 3.75 -67.05 12.21
N LEU A 236 4.62 -66.85 11.23
CA LEU A 236 4.89 -65.51 10.68
C LEU A 236 3.59 -64.86 10.19
N ARG A 237 2.78 -65.60 9.42
CA ARG A 237 1.51 -65.11 8.89
C ARG A 237 0.50 -64.81 10.00
N GLU A 238 0.43 -65.67 11.02
CA GLU A 238 -0.43 -65.48 12.19
C GLU A 238 -0.05 -64.20 12.95
N SER A 239 1.23 -64.04 13.29
CA SER A 239 1.73 -62.83 13.97
C SER A 239 1.58 -61.57 13.10
N GLU A 240 1.73 -61.66 11.77
CA GLU A 240 1.49 -60.51 10.85
C GLU A 240 0.01 -60.09 10.81
N GLU A 241 -0.94 -61.03 10.93
CA GLU A 241 -2.36 -60.72 11.04
C GLU A 241 -2.72 -60.15 12.43
N GLU A 242 -2.10 -60.66 13.50
CA GLU A 242 -2.22 -60.10 14.84
C GLU A 242 -1.64 -58.68 14.91
N GLU A 243 -0.50 -58.43 14.26
CA GLU A 243 0.10 -57.09 14.18
C GLU A 243 -0.88 -56.10 13.54
N LYS A 244 -1.53 -56.46 12.43
CA LYS A 244 -2.52 -55.59 11.78
C LYS A 244 -3.69 -55.26 12.70
N LYS A 245 -4.20 -56.24 13.46
CA LYS A 245 -5.30 -56.03 14.41
C LYS A 245 -4.89 -55.15 15.57
N GLU A 246 -3.70 -55.36 16.10
CA GLU A 246 -3.17 -54.55 17.20
C GLU A 246 -2.89 -53.11 16.75
N ILE A 247 -2.33 -52.91 15.56
CA ILE A 247 -2.18 -51.58 14.96
C ILE A 247 -3.55 -50.91 14.78
N ASP A 248 -4.56 -51.62 14.27
CA ASP A 248 -5.92 -51.09 14.12
C ASP A 248 -6.51 -50.64 15.46
N ARG A 249 -6.31 -51.44 16.52
CA ARG A 249 -6.73 -51.13 17.89
C ARG A 249 -6.05 -49.86 18.42
N ILE A 250 -4.73 -49.76 18.28
CA ILE A 250 -3.94 -48.60 18.72
C ILE A 250 -4.41 -47.34 17.99
N LEU A 251 -4.64 -47.42 16.68
CA LEU A 251 -5.09 -46.28 15.88
C LEU A 251 -6.50 -45.83 16.28
N ARG A 252 -7.45 -46.75 16.52
CA ARG A 252 -8.79 -46.39 17.03
C ARG A 252 -8.73 -45.73 18.40
N GLN A 253 -7.90 -46.25 19.30
CA GLN A 253 -7.71 -45.65 20.62
C GLN A 253 -7.16 -44.23 20.48
N LEU A 254 -6.12 -44.05 19.66
CA LEU A 254 -5.56 -42.72 19.40
C LEU A 254 -6.58 -41.79 18.74
N THR A 255 -7.41 -42.28 17.81
CA THR A 255 -8.50 -41.50 17.21
C THR A 255 -9.46 -41.00 18.29
N ALA A 256 -9.90 -41.87 19.20
CA ALA A 256 -10.80 -41.49 20.29
C ALA A 256 -10.15 -40.47 21.26
N GLU A 257 -8.86 -40.62 21.56
CA GLU A 257 -8.13 -39.66 22.40
C GLU A 257 -7.97 -38.29 21.73
N ILE A 258 -7.72 -38.25 20.42
CA ILE A 258 -7.58 -37.01 19.67
C ILE A 258 -8.94 -36.36 19.37
N ALA A 259 -10.02 -37.14 19.23
CA ALA A 259 -11.38 -36.65 18.99
C ALA A 259 -11.89 -35.68 20.08
N ILE A 260 -11.40 -35.80 21.32
CA ILE A 260 -11.71 -34.86 22.41
C ILE A 260 -11.28 -33.43 22.05
N PHE A 261 -10.19 -33.29 21.29
CA PHE A 261 -9.65 -32.01 20.84
C PHE A 261 -10.25 -31.51 19.53
N GLN A 262 -11.33 -32.14 19.01
CA GLN A 262 -11.95 -31.73 17.76
C GLN A 262 -12.28 -30.22 17.70
N PRO A 263 -12.92 -29.60 18.72
CA PRO A 263 -13.22 -28.17 18.67
C PRO A 263 -11.97 -27.29 18.56
N LEU A 264 -10.89 -27.68 19.26
CA LEU A 264 -9.62 -26.95 19.22
C LEU A 264 -8.92 -27.13 17.86
N LEU A 265 -9.01 -28.32 17.26
CA LEU A 265 -8.46 -28.58 15.93
C LEU A 265 -9.22 -27.83 14.83
N GLU A 266 -10.55 -27.66 14.98
CA GLU A 266 -11.36 -26.80 14.13
C GLU A 266 -10.88 -25.33 14.21
N GLU A 267 -10.61 -24.83 15.42
CA GLU A 267 -10.06 -23.50 15.64
C GLU A 267 -8.66 -23.33 15.03
N TYR A 268 -7.76 -24.31 15.25
CA TYR A 268 -6.43 -24.32 14.63
C TYR A 268 -6.49 -24.28 13.11
N GLN A 269 -7.41 -25.04 12.50
CA GLN A 269 -7.59 -25.06 11.06
C GLN A 269 -8.15 -23.72 10.56
N ALA A 270 -9.15 -23.16 11.25
CA ALA A 270 -9.70 -21.85 10.91
C ALA A 270 -8.64 -20.73 10.98
N TYR A 271 -7.77 -20.77 12.00
CA TYR A 271 -6.65 -19.83 12.13
C TYR A 271 -5.62 -19.97 11.01
N ILE A 272 -5.26 -21.21 10.63
CA ILE A 272 -4.35 -21.46 9.50
C ILE A 272 -4.97 -20.99 8.19
N PHE A 273 -6.27 -21.20 7.99
CA PHE A 273 -7.02 -20.71 6.84
C PHE A 273 -7.03 -19.18 6.74
N ASP A 274 -7.26 -18.47 7.85
CA ASP A 274 -7.18 -17.00 7.88
C ASP A 274 -5.74 -16.50 7.63
N THR A 275 -4.75 -17.20 8.18
CA THR A 275 -3.32 -16.90 7.98
C THR A 275 -2.92 -17.12 6.51
N ASP A 276 -3.39 -18.18 5.87
CA ASP A 276 -3.16 -18.49 4.44
C ASP A 276 -3.79 -17.43 3.54
N LEU A 277 -5.05 -17.05 3.81
CA LEU A 277 -5.71 -15.95 3.10
C LEU A 277 -4.94 -14.63 3.22
N THR A 278 -4.48 -14.31 4.44
CA THR A 278 -3.68 -13.10 4.71
C THR A 278 -2.33 -13.17 3.99
N GLN A 279 -1.66 -14.32 4.04
CA GLN A 279 -0.39 -14.57 3.35
C GLN A 279 -0.55 -14.40 1.84
N ALA A 280 -1.62 -14.94 1.25
CA ALA A 280 -1.84 -14.90 -0.19
C ALA A 280 -2.04 -13.45 -0.67
N LYS A 281 -2.84 -12.67 0.07
CA LYS A 281 -3.00 -11.22 -0.16
C LYS A 281 -1.68 -10.47 0.01
N ALA A 282 -0.87 -10.82 1.01
CA ALA A 282 0.43 -10.18 1.26
C ALA A 282 1.47 -10.52 0.18
N ARG A 283 1.49 -11.76 -0.34
CA ARG A 283 2.32 -12.15 -1.49
C ARG A 283 1.93 -11.38 -2.75
N PHE A 284 0.62 -11.26 -3.00
CA PHE A 284 0.12 -10.45 -4.10
C PHE A 284 0.53 -8.98 -3.95
N ALA A 285 0.37 -8.41 -2.75
CA ALA A 285 0.82 -7.04 -2.45
C ALA A 285 2.31 -6.87 -2.75
N HIS A 286 3.16 -7.78 -2.30
CA HIS A 286 4.59 -7.74 -2.61
C HIS A 286 4.87 -7.80 -4.13
N LYS A 287 4.16 -8.65 -4.88
CA LYS A 287 4.31 -8.74 -6.35
C LYS A 287 3.97 -7.43 -7.08
N VAL A 288 2.98 -6.68 -6.59
CA VAL A 288 2.54 -5.43 -7.23
C VAL A 288 3.11 -4.17 -6.58
N ASN A 289 3.99 -4.28 -5.58
CA ASN A 289 4.40 -3.16 -4.71
C ASN A 289 3.20 -2.45 -4.05
N GLY A 290 2.24 -3.24 -3.60
CA GLY A 290 1.06 -2.80 -2.88
C GLY A 290 1.37 -2.43 -1.43
N ILE A 291 0.79 -1.32 -0.97
CA ILE A 291 0.96 -0.80 0.38
C ILE A 291 -0.40 -0.49 1.01
N LEU A 292 -0.39 -0.22 2.32
CA LEU A 292 -1.53 0.33 3.04
C LEU A 292 -1.51 1.87 3.00
N PRO A 293 -2.38 2.53 2.21
CA PRO A 293 -2.53 4.00 2.25
C PRO A 293 -3.20 4.46 3.55
N GLU A 294 -3.13 5.77 3.82
CA GLU A 294 -3.85 6.36 4.95
C GLU A 294 -5.37 6.26 4.72
N ILE A 295 -6.07 5.53 5.59
CA ILE A 295 -7.53 5.41 5.52
C ILE A 295 -8.19 6.50 6.37
N ASN A 296 -8.74 7.51 5.72
CA ASN A 296 -9.33 8.68 6.38
C ASN A 296 -10.86 8.62 6.45
N GLU A 297 -11.44 9.43 7.34
CA GLU A 297 -12.89 9.65 7.48
C GLU A 297 -13.36 10.95 6.80
N LYS A 298 -12.44 11.74 6.23
CA LYS A 298 -12.69 13.09 5.70
C LYS A 298 -13.21 13.09 4.25
N LYS A 299 -13.86 11.99 3.82
CA LYS A 299 -14.35 11.75 2.45
C LYS A 299 -13.36 12.22 1.36
N ARG A 300 -12.07 11.88 1.54
CA ARG A 300 -10.99 12.32 0.64
C ARG A 300 -10.28 11.12 0.03
N LEU A 301 -10.26 11.05 -1.29
CA LEU A 301 -9.52 10.05 -2.05
C LEU A 301 -8.39 10.77 -2.80
N LYS A 302 -7.16 10.62 -2.32
CA LYS A 302 -5.96 11.18 -2.91
C LYS A 302 -5.03 10.06 -3.33
N LEU A 303 -4.95 9.80 -4.63
CA LEU A 303 -4.09 8.78 -5.18
C LEU A 303 -2.83 9.44 -5.75
N ILE A 304 -1.66 9.05 -5.24
CA ILE A 304 -0.36 9.54 -5.72
C ILE A 304 0.39 8.36 -6.30
N ASN A 305 0.88 8.51 -7.54
CA ASN A 305 1.56 7.44 -8.28
C ASN A 305 0.81 6.10 -8.21
N ALA A 306 -0.50 6.11 -8.47
CA ALA A 306 -1.31 4.91 -8.49
C ALA A 306 -1.12 4.12 -9.79
N PHE A 307 -0.96 2.81 -9.67
CA PHE A 307 -0.79 1.91 -10.80
C PHE A 307 -1.98 0.96 -10.93
N HIS A 308 -2.32 0.56 -12.15
CA HIS A 308 -3.29 -0.50 -12.38
C HIS A 308 -2.62 -1.87 -12.14
N PRO A 309 -3.01 -2.69 -11.14
CA PRO A 309 -2.27 -3.89 -10.75
C PRO A 309 -2.12 -4.92 -11.88
N LEU A 310 -3.20 -5.20 -12.63
CA LEU A 310 -3.16 -6.15 -13.75
C LEU A 310 -2.24 -5.67 -14.89
N LEU A 311 -2.30 -4.39 -15.23
CA LEU A 311 -1.43 -3.78 -16.24
C LEU A 311 0.03 -3.76 -15.76
N TRP A 312 0.25 -3.52 -14.47
CA TRP A 312 1.56 -3.56 -13.83
C TRP A 312 2.23 -4.91 -14.03
N MET A 313 1.54 -6.00 -13.67
CA MET A 313 2.09 -7.34 -13.84
C MET A 313 2.37 -7.67 -15.32
N ARG A 314 1.39 -7.41 -16.21
CA ARG A 314 1.55 -7.69 -17.64
C ARG A 314 2.71 -6.89 -18.26
N ASN A 315 2.80 -5.59 -17.98
CA ASN A 315 3.84 -4.76 -18.55
C ASN A 315 5.22 -5.10 -17.98
N GLN A 316 5.31 -5.53 -16.72
CA GLN A 316 6.57 -6.05 -16.17
C GLN A 316 7.03 -7.33 -16.89
N GLU A 317 6.13 -8.27 -17.14
CA GLU A 317 6.42 -9.50 -17.89
C GLU A 317 6.86 -9.19 -19.33
N GLU A 318 6.21 -8.22 -19.97
CA GLU A 318 6.52 -7.78 -21.35
C GLU A 318 7.68 -6.77 -21.44
N GLN A 319 8.30 -6.38 -20.31
CA GLN A 319 9.33 -5.33 -20.21
C GLN A 319 8.93 -3.99 -20.85
N LYS A 320 7.65 -3.62 -20.74
CA LYS A 320 7.10 -2.36 -21.23
C LYS A 320 7.04 -1.30 -20.14
N PRO A 321 7.16 0.00 -20.47
CA PRO A 321 6.96 1.06 -19.49
C PRO A 321 5.52 1.02 -18.95
N ILE A 322 5.36 1.38 -17.68
CA ILE A 322 4.06 1.62 -17.05
C ILE A 322 4.02 3.03 -16.48
N TYR A 323 2.86 3.67 -16.64
CA TYR A 323 2.63 5.04 -16.24
C TYR A 323 1.66 5.08 -15.06
N SER A 324 2.03 5.84 -14.02
CA SER A 324 1.19 6.06 -12.85
C SER A 324 0.16 7.15 -13.08
N GLN A 325 -0.93 7.11 -12.32
CA GLN A 325 -1.93 8.17 -12.27
C GLN A 325 -1.90 8.86 -10.92
N THR A 326 -2.07 10.18 -10.93
CA THR A 326 -2.20 10.99 -9.71
C THR A 326 -3.44 11.85 -9.82
N LEU A 327 -4.35 11.73 -8.85
CA LEU A 327 -5.61 12.46 -8.81
C LEU A 327 -6.14 12.60 -7.39
N GLU A 328 -7.03 13.57 -7.20
CA GLU A 328 -7.65 13.84 -5.91
C GLU A 328 -9.15 14.11 -6.08
N LEU A 329 -9.95 13.31 -5.37
CA LEU A 329 -11.36 13.52 -5.14
C LEU A 329 -11.57 13.97 -3.69
N SER A 330 -12.26 15.08 -3.49
CA SER A 330 -12.59 15.63 -2.18
C SER A 330 -13.92 16.37 -2.24
N GLU A 331 -14.45 16.83 -1.10
CA GLU A 331 -15.66 17.66 -1.10
C GLU A 331 -15.51 18.93 -1.98
N ARG A 332 -14.29 19.43 -2.16
CA ARG A 332 -14.00 20.56 -3.04
C ARG A 332 -13.87 20.17 -4.51
N ASN A 333 -13.52 18.92 -4.82
CA ASN A 333 -13.34 18.40 -6.16
C ASN A 333 -14.02 17.03 -6.25
N ARG A 334 -15.36 17.00 -6.24
CA ARG A 334 -16.15 15.76 -6.19
C ARG A 334 -16.25 15.09 -7.56
N ILE A 335 -16.21 15.89 -8.62
CA ILE A 335 -16.35 15.41 -9.99
C ILE A 335 -15.09 15.74 -10.78
N ILE A 336 -14.48 14.73 -11.40
CA ILE A 336 -13.38 14.89 -12.36
C ILE A 336 -13.89 14.51 -13.75
N CYS A 337 -13.77 15.44 -14.70
CA CYS A 337 -14.12 15.20 -16.09
C CYS A 337 -12.86 15.04 -16.94
N ILE A 338 -12.58 13.80 -17.36
CA ILE A 338 -11.40 13.45 -18.16
C ILE A 338 -11.74 13.56 -19.66
N SER A 339 -10.95 14.37 -20.36
CA SER A 339 -11.05 14.56 -21.81
C SER A 339 -9.72 14.28 -22.50
N GLY A 340 -9.75 14.15 -23.84
CA GLY A 340 -8.58 13.81 -24.65
C GLY A 340 -8.84 12.60 -25.58
N PRO A 341 -7.83 12.18 -26.36
CA PRO A 341 -7.99 11.15 -27.39
C PRO A 341 -8.34 9.77 -26.79
N ASN A 342 -9.03 8.90 -27.55
CA ASN A 342 -9.49 7.58 -27.07
C ASN A 342 -8.33 6.66 -26.65
N ALA A 343 -7.22 6.70 -27.39
CA ALA A 343 -6.00 5.96 -27.05
C ALA A 343 -5.19 6.57 -25.89
N GLY A 344 -5.66 7.64 -25.24
CA GLY A 344 -4.94 8.36 -24.19
C GLY A 344 -4.93 7.69 -22.81
N GLY A 345 -5.70 6.61 -22.61
CA GLY A 345 -5.77 5.88 -21.33
C GLY A 345 -6.87 6.35 -20.36
N LYS A 346 -7.88 7.08 -20.84
CA LYS A 346 -9.01 7.57 -20.02
C LYS A 346 -9.72 6.43 -19.27
N SER A 347 -10.18 5.41 -20.00
CA SER A 347 -10.87 4.24 -19.43
C SER A 347 -9.99 3.45 -18.45
N ILE A 348 -8.68 3.35 -18.73
CA ILE A 348 -7.73 2.69 -17.82
C ILE A 348 -7.66 3.44 -16.48
N THR A 349 -7.67 4.77 -16.50
CA THR A 349 -7.68 5.58 -15.27
C THR A 349 -8.93 5.32 -14.43
N LEU A 350 -10.11 5.24 -15.05
CA LEU A 350 -11.35 4.90 -14.35
C LEU A 350 -11.26 3.50 -13.72
N LYS A 351 -10.80 2.51 -14.49
CA LYS A 351 -10.57 1.14 -14.00
C LYS A 351 -9.56 1.11 -12.86
N THR A 352 -8.46 1.87 -12.95
CA THR A 352 -7.46 1.97 -11.87
C THR A 352 -8.11 2.46 -10.58
N VAL A 353 -8.85 3.58 -10.61
CA VAL A 353 -9.47 4.12 -9.38
C VAL A 353 -10.48 3.14 -8.80
N GLY A 354 -11.37 2.58 -9.63
CA GLY A 354 -12.38 1.64 -9.17
C GLY A 354 -11.80 0.35 -8.62
N LEU A 355 -10.80 -0.23 -9.30
CA LEU A 355 -10.15 -1.46 -8.88
C LEU A 355 -9.40 -1.28 -7.56
N LEU A 356 -8.64 -0.18 -7.41
CA LEU A 356 -7.95 0.12 -6.14
C LEU A 356 -8.95 0.34 -4.99
N GLN A 357 -10.10 0.96 -5.27
CA GLN A 357 -11.16 1.12 -4.28
C GLN A 357 -11.80 -0.22 -3.87
N LEU A 358 -12.01 -1.14 -4.82
CA LEU A 358 -12.49 -2.49 -4.51
C LEU A 358 -11.46 -3.28 -3.71
N MET A 359 -10.18 -3.16 -4.05
CA MET A 359 -9.08 -3.82 -3.33
C MET A 359 -9.03 -3.40 -1.87
N ILE A 360 -9.00 -2.08 -1.59
CA ILE A 360 -8.89 -1.59 -0.21
C ILE A 360 -10.10 -2.05 0.63
N GLN A 361 -11.31 -1.96 0.08
CA GLN A 361 -12.52 -2.42 0.78
C GLN A 361 -12.65 -3.95 0.85
N SER A 362 -11.76 -4.71 0.21
CA SER A 362 -11.72 -6.18 0.25
C SER A 362 -10.51 -6.72 1.04
N GLY A 363 -9.80 -5.84 1.76
CA GLY A 363 -8.62 -6.23 2.54
C GLY A 363 -7.35 -6.46 1.69
N ILE A 364 -7.28 -5.93 0.47
CA ILE A 364 -6.16 -6.11 -0.46
C ILE A 364 -5.38 -4.79 -0.56
N LEU A 365 -4.06 -4.83 -0.39
CA LEU A 365 -3.20 -3.66 -0.47
C LEU A 365 -3.04 -3.16 -1.91
N VAL A 366 -2.80 -1.85 -2.05
CA VAL A 366 -2.90 -1.14 -3.34
C VAL A 366 -1.55 -0.56 -3.79
N PRO A 367 -1.17 -0.66 -5.08
CA PRO A 367 0.09 -0.12 -5.60
C PRO A 367 0.04 1.41 -5.79
N VAL A 368 0.27 2.13 -4.69
CA VAL A 368 0.24 3.60 -4.62
C VAL A 368 1.42 4.12 -3.80
N HIS A 369 1.68 5.42 -3.83
CA HIS A 369 2.67 6.03 -2.97
C HIS A 369 2.19 6.11 -1.51
N PRO A 370 3.06 5.97 -0.47
CA PRO A 370 2.68 6.01 0.95
C PRO A 370 1.97 7.27 1.46
N LYS A 371 2.03 8.36 0.70
CA LYS A 371 1.33 9.62 0.98
C LYS A 371 -0.09 9.67 0.37
N SER A 372 -0.55 8.57 -0.21
CA SER A 372 -1.90 8.45 -0.74
C SER A 372 -2.88 8.28 0.42
N GLU A 373 -4.06 8.85 0.25
CA GLU A 373 -5.15 8.81 1.23
C GLU A 373 -6.37 8.19 0.54
N MET A 374 -7.04 7.25 1.19
CA MET A 374 -8.28 6.66 0.68
C MET A 374 -9.36 6.72 1.76
N PHE A 375 -10.63 6.75 1.34
CA PHE A 375 -11.77 6.60 2.23
C PHE A 375 -12.71 5.55 1.64
N PHE A 376 -13.65 5.04 2.44
CA PHE A 376 -14.56 4.01 1.98
C PHE A 376 -15.87 4.60 1.47
N PHE A 377 -16.28 4.12 0.29
CA PHE A 377 -17.57 4.43 -0.32
C PHE A 377 -18.58 3.35 0.04
N ASP A 378 -19.84 3.77 0.21
CA ASP A 378 -20.95 2.84 0.42
C ASP A 378 -21.29 2.11 -0.88
N LYS A 379 -21.12 2.78 -2.03
CA LYS A 379 -21.49 2.27 -3.35
C LYS A 379 -20.46 2.64 -4.40
N ILE A 380 -20.14 1.71 -5.30
CA ILE A 380 -19.48 2.00 -6.58
C ILE A 380 -20.44 1.66 -7.70
N ARG A 381 -20.66 2.58 -8.62
CA ARG A 381 -21.41 2.33 -9.85
C ARG A 381 -20.57 2.68 -11.06
N THR A 382 -20.52 1.74 -11.99
CA THR A 382 -19.74 1.88 -13.21
C THR A 382 -20.65 1.90 -14.43
N ASP A 383 -20.26 2.66 -15.43
CA ASP A 383 -20.70 2.49 -16.82
C ASP A 383 -19.48 2.51 -17.74
N ILE A 384 -18.77 1.38 -17.77
CA ILE A 384 -17.49 1.22 -18.48
C ILE A 384 -17.62 0.08 -19.49
N GLY A 385 -17.19 0.33 -20.73
CA GLY A 385 -17.09 -0.68 -21.78
C GLY A 385 -18.29 -0.78 -22.72
N ASP A 386 -18.11 -1.55 -23.79
CA ASP A 386 -19.15 -1.86 -24.77
C ASP A 386 -20.00 -3.04 -24.28
N ASN A 387 -21.15 -2.75 -23.67
CA ASN A 387 -22.15 -3.77 -23.34
C ASN A 387 -22.85 -4.27 -24.62
N GLN A 388 -22.11 -4.96 -25.49
CA GLN A 388 -22.62 -5.72 -26.63
C GLN A 388 -22.74 -7.20 -26.27
N SER A 389 -23.61 -7.52 -25.32
CA SER A 389 -24.08 -8.90 -25.20
C SER A 389 -25.14 -9.14 -26.28
N ILE A 390 -24.89 -10.08 -27.20
CA ILE A 390 -25.87 -10.57 -28.19
C ILE A 390 -27.19 -11.01 -27.51
N GLU A 391 -27.12 -11.38 -26.23
CA GLU A 391 -28.24 -11.81 -25.39
C GLU A 391 -29.23 -10.69 -25.01
N ASN A 392 -28.81 -9.42 -25.04
CA ASN A 392 -29.70 -8.28 -24.82
C ASN A 392 -30.12 -7.75 -26.19
N HIS A 393 -31.33 -8.08 -26.64
CA HIS A 393 -31.98 -7.58 -27.87
C HIS A 393 -32.18 -6.04 -27.94
N LEU A 394 -31.48 -5.26 -27.10
CA LEU A 394 -31.55 -3.81 -27.01
C LEU A 394 -30.40 -3.16 -27.79
N SER A 395 -30.65 -1.98 -28.38
CA SER A 395 -29.59 -1.13 -28.92
C SER A 395 -28.61 -0.73 -27.80
N THR A 396 -27.32 -0.59 -28.13
CA THR A 396 -26.25 -0.18 -27.20
C THR A 396 -26.66 1.03 -26.35
N TYR A 397 -27.28 2.03 -26.98
CA TYR A 397 -27.77 3.24 -26.31
C TYR A 397 -28.87 2.98 -25.27
N SER A 398 -29.85 2.12 -25.59
CA SER A 398 -30.94 1.80 -24.65
C SER A 398 -30.43 1.05 -23.41
N SER A 399 -29.43 0.18 -23.59
CA SER A 399 -28.76 -0.52 -22.49
C SER A 399 -28.06 0.47 -21.55
N ARG A 400 -27.29 1.41 -22.10
CA ARG A 400 -26.61 2.47 -21.33
C ARG A 400 -27.60 3.36 -20.58
N LEU A 401 -28.70 3.76 -21.21
CA LEU A 401 -29.75 4.55 -20.55
C LEU A 401 -30.43 3.78 -19.40
N LYS A 402 -30.73 2.49 -19.60
CA LYS A 402 -31.31 1.66 -18.53
C LYS A 402 -30.36 1.55 -17.34
N LYS A 403 -29.06 1.43 -17.61
CA LYS A 403 -28.01 1.40 -16.59
C LYS A 403 -27.90 2.75 -15.87
N MET A 404 -27.88 3.85 -16.61
CA MET A 404 -27.89 5.21 -16.06
C MET A 404 -29.12 5.45 -15.16
N ALA A 405 -30.31 4.98 -15.56
CA ALA A 405 -31.51 5.03 -14.74
C ALA A 405 -31.40 4.20 -13.45
N GLY A 406 -30.58 3.15 -13.45
CA GLY A 406 -30.18 2.45 -12.22
C GLY A 406 -29.29 3.32 -11.34
N ILE A 407 -28.23 3.89 -11.92
CA ILE A 407 -27.28 4.77 -11.22
C ILE A 407 -27.99 5.97 -10.56
N ILE A 408 -28.88 6.64 -11.29
CA ILE A 408 -29.65 7.81 -10.81
C ILE A 408 -30.47 7.48 -9.55
N ARG A 409 -31.03 6.27 -9.46
CA ARG A 409 -31.85 5.86 -8.30
C ARG A 409 -31.03 5.62 -7.04
N GLU A 410 -29.74 5.33 -7.18
CA GLU A 410 -28.89 4.89 -6.08
C GLU A 410 -27.81 5.90 -5.70
N ALA A 411 -27.57 6.91 -6.54
CA ALA A 411 -26.56 7.95 -6.35
C ALA A 411 -26.84 8.84 -5.12
N ASP A 412 -25.82 8.95 -4.27
CA ASP A 412 -25.79 9.77 -3.06
C ASP A 412 -24.36 10.27 -2.76
N ASP A 413 -24.19 10.97 -1.64
CA ASP A 413 -22.94 11.58 -1.19
C ASP A 413 -21.87 10.59 -0.69
N ASN A 414 -22.17 9.28 -0.73
CA ASN A 414 -21.24 8.19 -0.43
C ASN A 414 -21.07 7.24 -1.63
N THR A 415 -21.49 7.67 -2.83
CA THR A 415 -21.38 6.90 -4.07
C THR A 415 -20.22 7.40 -4.92
N LEU A 416 -19.38 6.45 -5.38
CA LEU A 416 -18.39 6.68 -6.43
C LEU A 416 -18.94 6.22 -7.79
N LEU A 417 -19.03 7.16 -8.72
CA LEU A 417 -19.49 6.96 -10.08
C LEU A 417 -18.30 6.93 -11.04
N LEU A 418 -18.16 5.88 -11.84
CA LEU A 418 -17.11 5.75 -12.85
C LEU A 418 -17.77 5.54 -14.21
N ILE A 419 -17.85 6.60 -15.01
CA ILE A 419 -18.62 6.57 -16.26
C ILE A 419 -17.70 6.89 -17.44
N ASP A 420 -17.53 5.92 -18.33
CA ASP A 420 -16.77 6.11 -19.56
C ASP A 420 -17.68 6.66 -20.66
N GLU A 421 -17.14 7.44 -21.60
CA GLU A 421 -17.86 8.05 -22.72
C GLU A 421 -19.27 8.57 -22.36
N PHE A 422 -19.31 9.51 -21.42
CA PHE A 422 -20.54 10.05 -20.85
C PHE A 422 -21.40 10.73 -21.94
N GLY A 423 -22.59 10.19 -22.18
CA GLY A 423 -23.56 10.72 -23.16
C GLY A 423 -23.48 10.14 -24.57
N THR A 424 -22.56 9.20 -24.85
CA THR A 424 -22.40 8.66 -26.21
C THR A 424 -23.42 7.57 -26.57
N GLY A 425 -23.69 7.40 -27.87
CA GLY A 425 -24.54 6.34 -28.42
C GLY A 425 -25.81 6.81 -29.15
N SER A 426 -26.04 8.12 -29.25
CA SER A 426 -27.15 8.73 -29.98
C SER A 426 -26.68 9.97 -30.75
N ASP A 427 -27.64 10.76 -31.24
CA ASP A 427 -27.39 12.09 -31.82
C ASP A 427 -26.49 12.93 -30.89
N PRO A 428 -25.36 13.47 -31.38
CA PRO A 428 -24.41 14.23 -30.56
C PRO A 428 -25.02 15.44 -29.83
N GLU A 429 -25.98 16.14 -30.43
CA GLU A 429 -26.59 17.32 -29.81
C GLU A 429 -27.52 16.91 -28.66
N LEU A 430 -28.40 15.94 -28.90
CA LEU A 430 -29.33 15.45 -27.88
C LEU A 430 -28.62 14.66 -26.77
N GLY A 431 -27.60 13.87 -27.13
CA GLY A 431 -26.77 13.11 -26.19
C GLY A 431 -25.96 14.02 -25.27
N GLY A 432 -25.40 15.10 -25.83
CA GLY A 432 -24.68 16.12 -25.05
C GLY A 432 -25.59 16.83 -24.04
N ALA A 433 -26.79 17.23 -24.44
CA ALA A 433 -27.75 17.90 -23.55
C ALA A 433 -28.25 16.98 -22.42
N LEU A 434 -28.51 15.71 -22.73
CA LEU A 434 -28.93 14.74 -21.73
C LEU A 434 -27.81 14.42 -20.73
N ALA A 435 -26.57 14.29 -21.20
CA ALA A 435 -25.40 14.10 -20.35
C ALA A 435 -25.21 15.28 -19.39
N GLU A 436 -25.39 16.51 -19.86
CA GLU A 436 -25.33 17.71 -19.03
C GLU A 436 -26.34 17.65 -17.88
N ALA A 437 -27.61 17.30 -18.18
CA ALA A 437 -28.63 17.14 -17.14
C ALA A 437 -28.30 16.03 -16.12
N PHE A 438 -27.68 14.92 -16.57
CA PHE A 438 -27.22 13.88 -15.66
C PHE A 438 -26.05 14.35 -14.78
N LEU A 439 -25.11 15.10 -15.33
CA LEU A 439 -23.99 15.68 -14.57
C LEU A 439 -24.50 16.60 -13.47
N GLU A 440 -25.42 17.51 -13.79
CA GLU A 440 -26.04 18.40 -12.80
C GLU A 440 -26.76 17.62 -11.70
N PHE A 441 -27.52 16.59 -12.06
CA PHE A 441 -28.16 15.71 -11.09
C PHE A 441 -27.16 15.07 -10.12
N PHE A 442 -26.05 14.51 -10.64
CA PHE A 442 -25.02 13.89 -9.79
C PHE A 442 -24.28 14.92 -8.94
N TYR A 443 -24.06 16.12 -9.47
CA TYR A 443 -23.47 17.24 -8.76
C TYR A 443 -24.34 17.64 -7.56
N ASP A 444 -25.65 17.81 -7.77
CA ASP A 444 -26.64 18.17 -6.75
C ASP A 444 -26.81 17.09 -5.68
N LYS A 445 -26.64 15.83 -6.05
CA LYS A 445 -26.65 14.68 -5.11
C LYS A 445 -25.42 14.59 -4.22
N ASN A 446 -24.45 15.48 -4.38
CA ASN A 446 -23.17 15.42 -3.70
C ASN A 446 -22.33 14.15 -4.01
N SER A 447 -22.65 13.44 -5.11
CA SER A 447 -21.93 12.22 -5.50
C SER A 447 -20.47 12.52 -5.88
N PHE A 448 -19.61 11.51 -5.75
CA PHE A 448 -18.27 11.52 -6.30
C PHE A 448 -18.29 10.88 -7.68
N ALA A 449 -17.65 11.50 -8.67
CA ALA A 449 -17.66 10.99 -10.03
C ALA A 449 -16.33 11.19 -10.75
N ILE A 450 -15.92 10.17 -11.51
CA ILE A 450 -14.92 10.31 -12.57
C ILE A 450 -15.62 9.94 -13.87
N ILE A 451 -15.73 10.93 -14.74
CA ILE A 451 -16.40 10.78 -16.04
C ILE A 451 -15.41 11.02 -17.16
N THR A 452 -15.54 10.30 -18.27
CA THR A 452 -14.80 10.63 -19.50
C THR A 452 -15.78 11.20 -20.53
N THR A 453 -15.35 12.21 -21.28
CA THR A 453 -16.21 12.81 -22.29
C THR A 453 -15.45 13.33 -23.51
N HIS A 454 -16.18 13.38 -24.62
CA HIS A 454 -15.78 14.03 -25.87
C HIS A 454 -16.58 15.29 -26.14
N TYR A 455 -17.60 15.57 -25.33
CA TYR A 455 -18.52 16.67 -25.57
C TYR A 455 -18.00 17.99 -24.99
N THR A 456 -17.95 19.01 -25.82
CA THR A 456 -17.48 20.35 -25.43
C THR A 456 -18.41 21.03 -24.42
N ASN A 457 -19.73 20.82 -24.50
CA ASN A 457 -20.68 21.39 -23.52
C ASN A 457 -20.42 20.87 -22.10
N ILE A 458 -20.09 19.59 -21.93
CA ILE A 458 -19.75 19.01 -20.63
C ILE A 458 -18.48 19.66 -20.04
N LYS A 459 -17.44 19.88 -20.87
CA LYS A 459 -16.21 20.58 -20.44
C LYS A 459 -16.52 21.99 -19.91
N LEU A 460 -17.44 22.70 -20.58
CA LEU A 460 -17.88 24.04 -20.21
C LEU A 460 -18.69 24.06 -18.92
N VAL A 461 -19.61 23.12 -18.73
CA VAL A 461 -20.43 23.02 -17.52
C VAL A 461 -19.56 22.71 -16.31
N VAL A 462 -18.64 21.75 -16.42
CA VAL A 462 -17.68 21.40 -15.36
C VAL A 462 -16.86 22.61 -14.93
N GLU A 463 -16.49 23.50 -15.85
CA GLU A 463 -15.74 24.73 -15.55
C GLU A 463 -16.54 25.74 -14.72
N GLN A 464 -17.87 25.72 -14.85
CA GLN A 464 -18.78 26.62 -14.11
C GLN A 464 -19.10 26.10 -12.71
N LEU A 465 -18.93 24.79 -12.48
CA LEU A 465 -19.28 24.13 -11.23
C LEU A 465 -18.10 24.19 -10.22
N PRO A 466 -18.27 24.83 -9.04
CA PRO A 466 -17.18 25.00 -8.08
C PRO A 466 -16.56 23.71 -7.53
N ASN A 467 -17.33 22.60 -7.50
CA ASN A 467 -16.88 21.31 -6.96
C ASN A 467 -16.58 20.27 -8.05
N ALA A 468 -16.42 20.70 -9.29
CA ALA A 468 -16.05 19.87 -10.41
C ALA A 468 -14.78 20.43 -11.07
N ILE A 469 -13.96 19.54 -11.65
CA ILE A 469 -12.71 19.93 -12.29
C ILE A 469 -12.49 19.16 -13.59
N ASN A 470 -12.01 19.88 -14.60
CA ASN A 470 -11.59 19.27 -15.86
C ASN A 470 -10.22 18.61 -15.69
N ALA A 471 -9.99 17.52 -16.42
CA ALA A 471 -8.70 16.86 -16.53
C ALA A 471 -8.46 16.42 -17.98
N ALA A 472 -7.19 16.40 -18.37
CA ALA A 472 -6.75 16.07 -19.72
C ALA A 472 -5.79 14.88 -19.69
N MET A 473 -5.99 13.94 -20.60
CA MET A 473 -4.94 12.96 -20.91
C MET A 473 -3.93 13.57 -21.88
N LEU A 474 -2.67 13.63 -21.44
CA LEU A 474 -1.60 14.22 -22.21
C LEU A 474 -1.25 13.39 -23.44
N PHE A 475 -1.03 14.11 -24.53
CA PHE A 475 -0.74 13.59 -25.86
C PHE A 475 0.42 14.40 -26.43
N ASP A 476 1.43 13.71 -26.95
CA ASP A 476 2.59 14.37 -27.54
C ASP A 476 2.24 14.85 -28.95
N GLU A 477 2.32 16.17 -29.18
CA GLU A 477 1.99 16.80 -30.46
C GLU A 477 3.03 16.50 -31.56
N GLU A 478 4.28 16.18 -31.21
CA GLU A 478 5.35 15.90 -32.17
C GLU A 478 5.33 14.43 -32.60
N THR A 479 5.25 13.51 -31.62
CA THR A 479 5.29 12.06 -31.89
C THR A 479 3.92 11.46 -32.18
N LEU A 480 2.84 12.20 -31.86
CA LEU A 480 1.46 11.73 -31.90
C LEU A 480 1.25 10.47 -31.05
N GLU A 481 1.96 10.37 -29.93
CA GLU A 481 1.87 9.27 -28.98
C GLU A 481 1.15 9.68 -27.69
N PRO A 482 0.29 8.81 -27.13
CA PRO A 482 -0.30 9.04 -25.82
C PRO A 482 0.79 8.98 -24.75
N MET A 483 0.85 9.99 -23.89
CA MET A 483 1.80 10.02 -22.77
C MET A 483 1.29 9.25 -21.54
N TYR A 484 0.02 8.81 -21.57
CA TYR A 484 -0.68 8.12 -20.48
C TYR A 484 -0.59 8.83 -19.13
N LYS A 485 -0.50 10.16 -19.16
CA LYS A 485 -0.38 11.00 -17.96
C LYS A 485 -1.59 11.90 -17.86
N LEU A 486 -2.28 11.83 -16.73
CA LEU A 486 -3.39 12.71 -16.40
C LEU A 486 -2.88 14.05 -15.89
N GLU A 487 -3.37 15.14 -16.46
CA GLU A 487 -3.19 16.51 -15.96
C GLU A 487 -4.52 17.06 -15.45
N ILE A 488 -4.55 17.43 -14.17
CA ILE A 488 -5.74 17.96 -13.49
C ILE A 488 -5.79 19.48 -13.69
N GLY A 489 -7.00 20.01 -13.95
CA GLY A 489 -7.28 21.44 -14.06
C GLY A 489 -7.43 21.98 -15.48
N GLN A 490 -7.26 21.14 -16.50
CA GLN A 490 -7.36 21.54 -17.91
C GLN A 490 -8.19 20.52 -18.69
N ALA A 491 -8.96 20.95 -19.70
CA ALA A 491 -9.58 20.02 -20.64
C ALA A 491 -8.63 19.69 -21.80
N GLY A 492 -8.73 18.47 -22.30
CA GLY A 492 -7.97 17.97 -23.44
C GLY A 492 -8.60 18.34 -24.78
N SER A 493 -7.74 18.59 -25.76
CA SER A 493 -8.11 18.74 -27.17
C SER A 493 -8.46 17.39 -27.82
N SER A 494 -9.32 17.45 -28.84
CA SER A 494 -9.62 16.31 -29.69
C SER A 494 -8.61 16.20 -30.84
N PHE A 495 -7.73 15.18 -30.81
CA PHE A 495 -6.68 14.94 -31.82
C PHE A 495 -7.13 14.02 -32.97
N THR A 496 -8.40 14.12 -33.38
CA THR A 496 -9.03 13.14 -34.30
C THR A 496 -8.31 13.05 -35.64
N PHE A 497 -7.85 14.19 -36.20
CA PHE A 497 -7.22 14.22 -37.52
C PHE A 497 -5.75 13.78 -37.48
N GLU A 498 -5.05 14.10 -36.41
CA GLU A 498 -3.67 13.72 -36.17
C GLU A 498 -3.56 12.21 -35.94
N VAL A 499 -4.50 11.64 -35.18
CA VAL A 499 -4.63 10.18 -35.02
C VAL A 499 -4.96 9.50 -36.35
N ALA A 500 -5.81 10.10 -37.19
CA ALA A 500 -6.10 9.59 -38.54
C ALA A 500 -4.85 9.60 -39.43
N GLU A 501 -4.03 10.65 -39.38
CA GLU A 501 -2.77 10.73 -40.12
C GLU A 501 -1.78 9.64 -39.67
N LYS A 502 -1.64 9.42 -38.36
CA LYS A 502 -0.83 8.34 -37.81
C LYS A 502 -1.28 6.95 -38.26
N ASN A 503 -2.58 6.73 -38.37
CA ASN A 503 -3.17 5.50 -38.91
C ASN A 503 -3.09 5.40 -40.44
N LYS A 504 -2.25 6.22 -41.07
CA LYS A 504 -1.95 6.20 -42.52
C LYS A 504 -3.17 6.49 -43.39
N ILE A 505 -4.16 7.21 -42.87
CA ILE A 505 -5.27 7.71 -43.69
C ILE A 505 -4.71 8.79 -44.64
N PRO A 506 -4.96 8.71 -45.97
CA PRO A 506 -4.43 9.67 -46.91
C PRO A 506 -4.79 11.13 -46.59
N ARG A 507 -3.79 12.02 -46.63
CA ARG A 507 -3.94 13.46 -46.31
C ARG A 507 -5.05 14.16 -47.09
N PHE A 508 -5.36 13.74 -48.32
CA PHE A 508 -6.43 14.35 -49.10
C PHE A 508 -7.82 14.06 -48.50
N ILE A 509 -8.03 12.89 -47.88
CA ILE A 509 -9.26 12.54 -47.17
C ILE A 509 -9.37 13.39 -45.90
N ILE A 510 -8.27 13.50 -45.14
CA ILE A 510 -8.21 14.31 -43.92
C ILE A 510 -8.52 15.78 -44.22
N LYS A 511 -7.90 16.37 -45.26
CA LYS A 511 -8.18 17.75 -45.69
C LYS A 511 -9.62 17.93 -46.15
N ASN A 512 -10.20 16.94 -46.82
CA ASN A 512 -11.60 16.99 -47.21
C ASN A 512 -12.54 16.89 -46.01
N ALA A 513 -12.19 16.09 -44.99
CA ALA A 513 -12.94 16.00 -43.74
C ALA A 513 -12.86 17.30 -42.93
N GLN A 514 -11.67 17.92 -42.82
CA GLN A 514 -11.48 19.21 -42.15
C GLN A 514 -12.35 20.32 -42.75
N LYS A 515 -12.53 20.33 -44.07
CA LYS A 515 -13.42 21.30 -44.76
C LYS A 515 -14.91 21.09 -44.46
N LYS A 516 -15.31 19.91 -43.99
CA LYS A 516 -16.70 19.58 -43.66
C LYS A 516 -17.06 19.86 -42.20
N VAL A 517 -16.07 20.03 -41.33
CA VAL A 517 -16.33 20.43 -39.94
C VAL A 517 -16.55 21.94 -39.92
N GLU A 518 -17.60 22.38 -39.23
CA GLU A 518 -17.87 23.80 -39.05
C GLU A 518 -16.67 24.48 -38.38
N HIS A 519 -16.22 25.59 -38.98
CA HIS A 519 -15.05 26.32 -38.53
C HIS A 519 -15.19 26.80 -37.07
N ASP A 520 -16.42 27.06 -36.64
CA ASP A 520 -16.75 27.56 -35.31
C ASP A 520 -16.53 26.51 -34.22
N ILE A 521 -16.87 25.23 -34.47
CA ILE A 521 -16.70 24.13 -33.50
C ILE A 521 -15.21 23.87 -33.22
N VAL A 522 -14.38 23.83 -34.27
CA VAL A 522 -12.93 23.59 -34.13
C VAL A 522 -12.24 24.77 -33.45
N ASN A 523 -12.64 26.01 -33.78
CA ASN A 523 -12.08 27.21 -33.16
C ASN A 523 -12.51 27.34 -31.69
N LEU A 524 -13.75 26.97 -31.35
CA LEU A 524 -14.26 26.99 -29.99
C LEU A 524 -13.47 26.01 -29.09
N ASP A 525 -13.31 24.75 -29.51
CA ASP A 525 -12.60 23.73 -28.73
C ASP A 525 -11.13 24.15 -28.49
N LYS A 526 -10.45 24.70 -29.50
CA LYS A 526 -9.08 25.25 -29.36
C LYS A 526 -9.01 26.46 -28.44
N THR A 527 -9.99 27.35 -28.51
CA THR A 527 -10.03 28.57 -27.69
C THR A 527 -10.30 28.22 -26.22
N ILE A 528 -11.20 27.26 -25.96
CA ILE A 528 -11.49 26.75 -24.62
C ILE A 528 -10.23 26.17 -23.99
N VAL A 529 -9.53 25.29 -24.69
CA VAL A 529 -8.30 24.66 -24.18
C VAL A 529 -7.24 25.71 -23.87
N LYS A 530 -7.03 26.68 -24.76
CA LYS A 530 -6.04 27.75 -24.54
C LYS A 530 -6.41 28.65 -23.36
N LEU A 531 -7.67 29.05 -23.23
CA LEU A 531 -8.14 29.85 -22.09
C LEU A 531 -8.02 29.10 -20.77
N GLN A 532 -8.29 27.80 -20.77
CA GLN A 532 -8.14 26.95 -19.58
C GLN A 532 -6.68 26.79 -19.19
N GLN A 533 -5.77 26.60 -20.16
CA GLN A 533 -4.33 26.59 -19.92
C GLN A 533 -3.85 27.89 -19.28
N GLU A 534 -4.21 29.04 -19.86
CA GLU A 534 -3.85 30.35 -19.32
C GLU A 534 -4.42 30.57 -17.91
N LYS A 535 -5.68 30.20 -17.67
CA LYS A 535 -6.31 30.29 -16.34
C LYS A 535 -5.61 29.39 -15.32
N TYR A 536 -5.32 28.14 -15.68
CA TYR A 536 -4.63 27.19 -14.81
C TYR A 536 -3.22 27.66 -14.46
N GLU A 537 -2.46 28.18 -15.42
CA GLU A 537 -1.15 28.79 -15.15
C GLU A 537 -1.26 29.96 -14.16
N VAL A 538 -2.27 30.81 -14.33
CA VAL A 538 -2.54 31.93 -13.41
C VAL A 538 -2.91 31.43 -12.01
N GLU A 539 -3.76 30.40 -11.89
CA GLU A 539 -4.15 29.83 -10.60
C GLU A 539 -2.99 29.14 -9.90
N LYS A 540 -2.16 28.40 -10.63
CA LYS A 540 -0.94 27.78 -10.12
C LYS A 540 0.06 28.83 -9.64
N LEU A 541 0.31 29.87 -10.43
CA LEU A 541 1.15 31.00 -10.03
C LEU A 541 0.60 31.70 -8.77
N LYS A 542 -0.73 31.85 -8.67
CA LYS A 542 -1.39 32.43 -7.50
C LYS A 542 -1.21 31.56 -6.27
N SER A 543 -1.38 30.24 -6.40
CA SER A 543 -1.16 29.26 -5.32
C SER A 543 0.30 29.29 -4.83
N ASP A 544 1.26 29.21 -5.76
CA ASP A 544 2.69 29.28 -5.46
C ASP A 544 3.05 30.61 -4.78
N LEU A 545 2.43 31.72 -5.18
CA LEU A 545 2.62 33.03 -4.55
C LEU A 545 2.02 33.09 -3.14
N THR A 546 0.86 32.46 -2.90
CA THR A 546 0.27 32.39 -1.55
C THR A 546 1.11 31.55 -0.62
N GLU A 547 1.58 30.37 -1.05
CA GLU A 547 2.43 29.50 -0.24
C GLU A 547 3.79 30.16 0.06
N ARG A 548 4.37 30.87 -0.90
CA ARG A 548 5.57 31.71 -0.66
C ARG A 548 5.32 32.83 0.32
N LYS A 549 4.14 33.48 0.29
CA LYS A 549 3.80 34.53 1.26
C LYS A 549 3.68 33.96 2.66
N GLU A 550 2.96 32.86 2.84
CA GLU A 550 2.83 32.18 4.14
C GLU A 550 4.19 31.75 4.68
N SER A 551 5.05 31.15 3.84
CA SER A 551 6.42 30.77 4.23
C SER A 551 7.28 31.98 4.65
N VAL A 552 7.08 33.14 4.03
CA VAL A 552 7.78 34.38 4.41
C VAL A 552 7.25 34.94 5.72
N GLU A 553 5.94 34.87 5.97
CA GLU A 553 5.33 35.25 7.25
C GLU A 553 5.81 34.34 8.39
N ASP A 554 5.81 33.02 8.19
CA ASP A 554 6.32 32.05 9.18
C ASP A 554 7.80 32.29 9.50
N LYS A 555 8.64 32.56 8.48
CA LYS A 555 10.05 32.89 8.68
C LYS A 555 10.21 34.21 9.45
N ARG A 556 9.35 35.19 9.18
CA ARG A 556 9.35 36.48 9.89
C ARG A 556 8.97 36.31 11.36
N ASP A 557 7.96 35.50 11.66
CA ASP A 557 7.53 35.20 13.02
C ASP A 557 8.61 34.42 13.80
N ASN A 558 9.26 33.46 13.14
CA ASN A 558 10.38 32.73 13.73
C ASN A 558 11.59 33.64 13.99
N LEU A 559 11.92 34.55 13.07
CA LEU A 559 12.95 35.56 13.28
C LEU A 559 12.60 36.49 14.44
N GLN A 560 11.34 36.88 14.59
CA GLN A 560 10.90 37.71 15.70
C GLN A 560 11.04 37.00 17.04
N LYS A 561 10.61 35.73 17.13
CA LYS A 561 10.80 34.89 18.33
C LYS A 561 12.28 34.70 18.67
N LEU A 562 13.12 34.42 17.67
CA LEU A 562 14.56 34.26 17.87
C LEU A 562 15.22 35.57 18.36
N ASN A 563 14.78 36.71 17.82
CA ASN A 563 15.27 38.02 18.26
C ASN A 563 14.85 38.34 19.70
N GLU A 564 13.62 37.99 20.09
CA GLU A 564 13.16 38.10 21.49
C GLU A 564 13.99 37.20 22.43
N GLN A 565 14.30 35.97 22.01
CA GLN A 565 15.18 35.07 22.78
C GLN A 565 16.60 35.61 22.90
N LEU A 566 17.16 36.17 21.82
CA LEU A 566 18.47 36.83 21.85
C LEU A 566 18.48 38.04 22.79
N GLN A 567 17.41 38.85 22.78
CA GLN A 567 17.27 39.97 23.70
C GLN A 567 17.18 39.50 25.16
N GLN A 568 16.45 38.42 25.44
CA GLN A 568 16.40 37.84 26.78
C GLN A 568 17.78 37.30 27.23
N LYS A 569 18.50 36.62 26.33
CA LYS A 569 19.86 36.13 26.61
C LYS A 569 20.84 37.29 26.88
N LEU A 570 20.80 38.35 26.07
CA LEU A 570 21.61 39.56 26.27
C LEU A 570 21.28 40.24 27.59
N PHE A 571 20.00 40.35 27.95
CA PHE A 571 19.58 40.90 29.24
C PHE A 571 20.09 40.06 30.42
N ASN A 572 19.94 38.74 30.34
CA ASN A 572 20.45 37.84 31.37
C ASN A 572 21.98 37.93 31.50
N PHE A 573 22.68 38.03 30.36
CA PHE A 573 24.13 38.20 30.34
C PHE A 573 24.57 39.54 30.97
N GLN A 574 23.89 40.65 30.67
CA GLN A 574 24.15 41.94 31.32
C GLN A 574 23.90 41.89 32.82
N LYS A 575 22.83 41.22 33.27
CA LYS A 575 22.53 41.06 34.69
C LYS A 575 23.61 40.25 35.41
N LEU A 576 24.05 39.14 34.81
CA LEU A 576 25.17 38.33 35.30
C LEU A 576 26.46 39.14 35.38
N TYR A 577 26.76 39.93 34.34
CA TYR A 577 27.93 40.79 34.31
C TYR A 577 27.90 41.86 35.40
N GLU A 578 26.76 42.54 35.61
CA GLU A 578 26.59 43.49 36.71
C GLU A 578 26.74 42.82 38.09
N GLU A 579 26.22 41.60 38.26
CA GLU A 579 26.36 40.83 39.50
C GLU A 579 27.82 40.45 39.79
N GLU A 580 28.57 39.98 38.79
CA GLU A 580 30.01 39.69 38.93
C GLU A 580 30.82 40.96 39.22
N HIS A 581 30.58 42.03 38.46
CA HIS A 581 31.30 43.28 38.65
C HIS A 581 31.02 43.88 40.04
N ARG A 582 29.80 43.66 40.57
CA ARG A 582 29.44 44.01 41.94
C ARG A 582 30.17 43.16 42.97
N LYS A 583 30.27 41.84 42.77
CA LYS A 583 31.06 40.95 43.65
C LYS A 583 32.53 41.34 43.66
N LEU A 584 33.10 41.69 42.50
CA LEU A 584 34.47 42.20 42.39
C LEU A 584 34.67 43.52 43.13
N GLN A 585 33.78 44.50 42.96
CA GLN A 585 33.86 45.77 43.70
C GLN A 585 33.72 45.57 45.21
N PHE A 586 32.86 44.64 45.63
CA PHE A 586 32.74 44.26 47.04
C PHE A 586 34.05 43.61 47.53
N GLY A 587 34.61 42.68 46.77
CA GLY A 587 35.91 42.04 47.04
C GLY A 587 37.03 43.07 47.23
N ASN A 588 37.22 43.99 46.29
CA ASN A 588 38.25 45.03 46.36
C ASN A 588 38.05 45.97 47.57
N ARG A 589 36.80 46.20 47.99
CA ARG A 589 36.51 47.01 49.19
C ARG A 589 36.78 46.23 50.46
N VAL A 590 36.46 44.94 50.51
CA VAL A 590 36.84 44.07 51.62
C VAL A 590 38.36 43.97 51.74
N GLU A 591 39.06 43.89 50.62
CA GLU A 591 40.52 43.91 50.58
C GLU A 591 41.09 45.23 51.13
N SER A 592 40.50 46.39 50.78
CA SER A 592 40.91 47.66 51.37
C SER A 592 40.60 47.79 52.87
N PHE A 593 39.60 47.07 53.39
CA PHE A 593 39.39 46.92 54.83
C PHE A 593 40.45 46.05 55.50
N ILE A 594 40.84 44.95 54.86
CA ILE A 594 41.91 44.07 55.33
C ILE A 594 43.22 44.88 55.39
N ASP A 595 43.56 45.61 54.33
CA ASP A 595 44.73 46.50 54.30
C ASP A 595 44.65 47.59 55.36
N GLY A 596 43.47 48.18 55.57
CA GLY A 596 43.25 49.18 56.62
C GLY A 596 43.42 48.64 58.04
N TYR A 597 43.05 47.38 58.27
CA TYR A 597 43.21 46.69 59.56
C TYR A 597 44.67 46.32 59.81
N VAL A 598 45.37 45.82 58.79
CA VAL A 598 46.80 45.47 58.88
C VAL A 598 47.66 46.73 59.09
N ASN A 599 47.29 47.86 58.49
CA ASN A 599 48.02 49.13 58.61
C ASN A 599 47.66 49.97 59.86
N GLY A 600 47.02 49.38 60.88
CA GLY A 600 46.91 49.99 62.21
C GLY A 600 45.81 51.05 62.40
N LYS A 601 44.76 51.09 61.55
CA LYS A 601 43.58 51.95 61.82
C LYS A 601 42.81 51.45 63.05
N SER A 602 42.19 52.38 63.80
CA SER A 602 41.44 52.06 65.02
C SER A 602 40.26 51.11 64.73
N ARG A 603 40.06 50.08 65.56
CA ARG A 603 38.95 49.11 65.44
C ARG A 603 37.59 49.80 65.35
N LYS A 604 37.41 50.95 66.01
CA LYS A 604 36.15 51.69 66.02
C LYS A 604 35.80 52.28 64.66
N ASP A 605 36.79 52.80 63.93
CA ASP A 605 36.58 53.42 62.62
C ASP A 605 36.34 52.37 61.53
N ILE A 606 37.04 51.24 61.60
CA ILE A 606 36.83 50.11 60.68
C ILE A 606 35.42 49.53 60.84
N VAL A 607 34.96 49.33 62.09
CA VAL A 607 33.59 48.84 62.35
C VAL A 607 32.55 49.86 61.90
N LYS A 608 32.80 51.17 62.08
CA LYS A 608 31.89 52.23 61.61
C LYS A 608 31.77 52.24 60.09
N ASP A 609 32.88 52.12 59.36
CA ASP A 609 32.87 52.07 57.89
C ASP A 609 32.22 50.77 57.37
N PHE A 610 32.42 49.64 58.07
CA PHE A 610 31.79 48.36 57.74
C PHE A 610 30.27 48.40 57.97
N VAL A 611 29.81 48.98 59.08
CA VAL A 611 28.38 49.19 59.36
C VAL A 611 27.75 50.12 58.32
N LYS A 612 28.46 51.18 57.90
CA LYS A 612 27.99 52.10 56.85
C LYS A 612 27.81 51.39 55.51
N ILE A 613 28.65 50.41 55.18
CA ILE A 613 28.50 49.58 53.98
C ILE A 613 27.35 48.60 54.12
N LEU A 614 27.20 47.94 55.27
CA LEU A 614 26.07 47.05 55.54
C LEU A 614 24.74 47.80 55.47
N GLU A 615 24.68 49.05 55.96
CA GLU A 615 23.51 49.90 55.83
C GLU A 615 23.25 50.31 54.38
N GLN A 616 24.28 50.70 53.62
CA GLN A 616 24.15 50.98 52.18
C GLN A 616 23.69 49.75 51.38
N GLU A 617 24.17 48.56 51.75
CA GLU A 617 23.82 47.33 51.07
C GLU A 617 22.41 46.83 51.45
N LYS A 618 22.01 47.03 52.71
CA LYS A 618 20.64 46.79 53.21
C LYS A 618 19.62 47.73 52.56
N TYR A 619 19.96 49.01 52.37
CA TYR A 619 19.10 49.97 51.66
C TYR A 619 18.95 49.60 50.18
N ARG A 620 20.05 49.20 49.52
CA ARG A 620 20.04 48.83 48.10
C ARG A 620 19.34 47.50 47.82
N ARG A 621 19.41 46.51 48.73
CA ARG A 621 18.62 45.27 48.64
C ARG A 621 17.11 45.48 48.83
N LYS A 622 16.68 46.57 49.51
CA LYS A 622 15.26 46.94 49.61
C LYS A 622 14.74 47.68 48.38
N GLU A 623 15.59 48.37 47.61
CA GLU A 623 15.19 49.03 46.36
C GLU A 623 15.13 48.10 45.14
N THR A 624 15.85 46.97 45.17
CA THR A 624 15.93 46.02 44.04
C THR A 624 14.59 45.37 43.68
N ASP A 625 13.61 45.30 44.58
CA ASP A 625 12.29 44.68 44.30
C ASP A 625 11.29 45.61 43.60
N LYS A 626 11.47 46.94 43.66
CA LYS A 626 10.57 47.91 43.02
C LYS A 626 11.10 48.48 41.69
N THR A 627 12.40 48.39 41.42
CA THR A 627 13.06 49.10 40.29
C THR A 627 13.40 48.23 39.08
N THR A 628 13.12 46.92 39.12
CA THR A 628 13.32 46.00 37.99
C THR A 628 12.37 46.30 36.82
N ASN A 629 11.09 46.60 37.09
CA ASN A 629 10.09 46.89 36.05
C ASN A 629 10.29 48.23 35.33
N ASP A 630 10.77 49.27 36.02
CA ASP A 630 10.99 50.59 35.40
C ASP A 630 12.32 50.67 34.64
N ARG A 631 13.37 49.98 35.10
CA ARG A 631 14.61 49.82 34.30
C ARG A 631 14.39 48.93 33.07
N LEU A 632 13.52 47.91 33.15
CA LEU A 632 13.09 47.11 31.98
C LEU A 632 12.46 47.98 30.88
N LYS A 633 11.65 48.99 31.24
CA LYS A 633 11.08 49.94 30.27
C LYS A 633 12.12 50.88 29.67
N VAL A 634 13.10 51.33 30.46
CA VAL A 634 14.15 52.25 30.00
C VAL A 634 15.20 51.54 29.15
N VAL A 635 15.57 50.29 29.47
CA VAL A 635 16.48 49.47 28.66
C VAL A 635 15.79 49.01 27.38
N LYS A 636 14.51 48.59 27.42
CA LYS A 636 13.71 48.39 26.19
C LYS A 636 13.71 49.66 25.32
N ARG A 637 13.45 50.85 25.89
CA ARG A 637 13.47 52.12 25.15
C ARG A 637 14.85 52.48 24.58
N LYS A 638 15.93 52.32 25.34
CA LYS A 638 17.31 52.60 24.89
C LYS A 638 17.77 51.64 23.80
N ILE A 639 17.42 50.35 23.89
CA ILE A 639 17.73 49.35 22.86
C ILE A 639 16.86 49.56 21.62
N THR A 640 15.60 49.95 21.75
CA THR A 640 14.74 50.34 20.61
C THR A 640 15.28 51.61 19.91
N GLN A 641 15.95 52.50 20.65
CA GLN A 641 16.66 53.67 20.10
C GLN A 641 18.03 53.33 19.50
N GLN A 642 18.78 52.35 20.04
CA GLN A 642 20.04 51.88 19.47
C GLN A 642 19.84 50.98 18.24
N LEU A 643 18.76 50.21 18.16
CA LEU A 643 18.34 49.48 16.95
C LEU A 643 17.86 50.40 15.82
N LYS A 644 17.58 51.67 16.11
CA LYS A 644 17.41 52.71 15.08
C LYS A 644 18.75 53.24 14.56
N LYS A 645 19.88 52.87 15.16
CA LYS A 645 21.21 53.42 14.87
C LYS A 645 22.25 52.44 14.33
N ASP A 646 21.91 51.17 14.10
CA ASP A 646 22.73 50.27 13.28
C ASP A 646 21.86 49.43 12.32
N ASP A 647 21.79 49.91 11.08
CA ASP A 647 22.35 49.21 9.90
C ASP A 647 21.60 48.07 9.18
N VAL A 648 20.29 48.20 9.01
CA VAL A 648 19.58 47.59 7.86
C VAL A 648 18.70 48.59 7.12
N LYS A 649 18.08 49.54 7.82
CA LYS A 649 17.27 50.59 7.17
C LYS A 649 18.11 51.63 6.45
N GLU A 650 19.29 52.00 6.95
CA GLU A 650 20.19 52.92 6.23
C GLU A 650 20.85 52.25 5.02
N LYS A 651 21.25 50.97 5.08
CA LYS A 651 21.74 50.27 3.88
C LYS A 651 20.65 50.05 2.83
N ILE A 652 19.42 49.72 3.22
CA ILE A 652 18.30 49.61 2.26
C ILE A 652 17.89 50.99 1.73
N ALA A 653 17.90 52.03 2.56
CA ALA A 653 17.62 53.40 2.14
C ALA A 653 18.73 53.96 1.23
N GLU A 654 20.01 53.77 1.55
CA GLU A 654 21.14 54.17 0.71
C GLU A 654 21.21 53.35 -0.59
N THR A 655 20.86 52.06 -0.56
CA THR A 655 20.81 51.23 -1.78
C THR A 655 19.61 51.61 -2.64
N ASN A 656 18.46 51.94 -2.02
CA ASN A 656 17.29 52.46 -2.72
C ASN A 656 17.50 53.89 -3.23
N GLU A 657 18.18 54.77 -2.49
CA GLU A 657 18.58 56.10 -2.95
C GLU A 657 19.59 56.00 -4.09
N LYS A 658 20.58 55.12 -4.02
CA LYS A 658 21.51 54.87 -5.15
C LYS A 658 20.81 54.27 -6.36
N LEU A 659 19.80 53.40 -6.16
CA LEU A 659 18.95 52.86 -7.24
C LEU A 659 18.00 53.91 -7.82
N GLU A 660 17.42 54.79 -7.00
CA GLU A 660 16.59 55.91 -7.41
C GLU A 660 17.41 56.98 -8.13
N GLU A 661 18.60 57.33 -7.65
CA GLU A 661 19.53 58.22 -8.34
C GLU A 661 19.96 57.63 -9.69
N LYS A 662 20.22 56.32 -9.76
CA LYS A 662 20.51 55.63 -11.03
C LYS A 662 19.31 55.65 -11.97
N LYS A 663 18.10 55.37 -11.48
CA LYS A 663 16.86 55.45 -12.25
C LYS A 663 16.53 56.88 -12.70
N GLN A 664 16.79 57.90 -11.89
CA GLN A 664 16.62 59.31 -12.24
C GLN A 664 17.64 59.74 -13.31
N LYS A 665 18.92 59.32 -13.20
CA LYS A 665 19.94 59.56 -14.23
C LYS A 665 19.62 58.85 -15.55
N GLU A 666 19.17 57.60 -15.50
CA GLU A 666 18.72 56.86 -16.68
C GLU A 666 17.47 57.51 -17.29
N ARG A 667 16.48 57.91 -16.48
CA ARG A 667 15.27 58.59 -16.93
C ARG A 667 15.56 59.95 -17.58
N ALA A 668 16.48 60.74 -17.03
CA ALA A 668 16.89 62.02 -17.62
C ALA A 668 17.51 61.87 -19.03
N LEU A 669 18.15 60.73 -19.33
CA LEU A 669 18.76 60.48 -20.63
C LEU A 669 17.73 60.27 -21.75
N TRP A 670 16.59 59.63 -21.44
CA TRP A 670 15.57 59.29 -22.43
C TRP A 670 14.28 60.13 -22.34
N LEU A 671 14.04 60.84 -21.25
CA LEU A 671 12.87 61.73 -21.10
C LEU A 671 13.05 63.01 -21.92
N LYS A 672 12.92 62.89 -23.25
CA LYS A 672 13.00 64.00 -24.22
C LYS A 672 11.75 64.01 -25.10
N GLU A 673 11.39 65.20 -25.57
CA GLU A 673 10.29 65.36 -26.53
C GLU A 673 10.56 64.53 -27.80
N GLY A 674 9.54 63.81 -28.28
CA GLY A 674 9.61 62.89 -29.42
C GLY A 674 9.91 61.42 -29.07
N GLN A 675 10.25 61.07 -27.83
CA GLN A 675 10.49 59.66 -27.46
C GLN A 675 9.19 58.86 -27.24
N ARG A 676 9.23 57.57 -27.60
CA ARG A 676 8.14 56.61 -27.37
C ARG A 676 8.24 56.06 -25.94
N VAL A 677 7.14 56.14 -25.22
CA VAL A 677 7.03 55.75 -23.82
C VAL A 677 5.72 55.00 -23.58
N ARG A 678 5.70 54.19 -22.53
CA ARG A 678 4.50 53.52 -22.02
C ARG A 678 4.32 53.84 -20.53
N ILE A 679 3.11 53.69 -20.02
CA ILE A 679 2.85 53.75 -18.58
C ILE A 679 3.31 52.42 -17.97
N SER A 680 3.98 52.45 -16.82
CA SER A 680 4.35 51.26 -16.06
C SER A 680 3.11 50.38 -15.82
N GLY A 681 3.12 49.15 -16.35
CA GLY A 681 2.00 48.21 -16.25
C GLY A 681 0.94 48.31 -17.36
N SER A 682 1.09 49.22 -18.32
CA SER A 682 0.20 49.34 -19.50
C SER A 682 0.87 48.87 -20.79
N THR A 683 0.07 48.34 -21.71
CA THR A 683 0.50 47.95 -23.08
C THR A 683 0.44 49.10 -24.08
N SER A 684 -0.19 50.22 -23.73
CA SER A 684 -0.39 51.36 -24.63
C SER A 684 0.89 52.19 -24.78
N VAL A 685 1.29 52.46 -26.04
CA VAL A 685 2.47 53.23 -26.40
C VAL A 685 2.08 54.63 -26.86
N GLY A 686 2.67 55.67 -26.26
CA GLY A 686 2.49 57.06 -26.68
C GLY A 686 3.83 57.77 -26.89
N THR A 687 3.79 58.96 -27.48
CA THR A 687 4.97 59.81 -27.70
C THR A 687 4.96 61.02 -26.76
N ILE A 688 6.11 61.35 -26.19
CA ILE A 688 6.26 62.55 -25.37
C ILE A 688 6.14 63.79 -26.25
N GLU A 689 5.15 64.64 -26.00
CA GLU A 689 4.94 65.87 -26.75
C GLU A 689 5.50 67.10 -26.02
N LYS A 690 5.34 67.16 -24.69
CA LYS A 690 5.83 68.28 -23.89
C LYS A 690 6.13 67.86 -22.45
N ILE A 691 7.23 68.37 -21.90
CA ILE A 691 7.66 68.10 -20.52
C ILE A 691 7.53 69.38 -19.69
N SER A 692 6.78 69.35 -18.58
CA SER A 692 6.63 70.47 -17.66
C SER A 692 6.91 70.02 -16.22
N LYS A 693 8.10 70.35 -15.72
CA LYS A 693 8.61 69.95 -14.39
C LYS A 693 8.49 68.44 -14.17
N ASN A 694 7.44 67.98 -13.46
CA ASN A 694 7.21 66.58 -13.12
C ASN A 694 6.06 65.92 -13.91
N LYS A 695 5.40 66.67 -14.81
CA LYS A 695 4.28 66.20 -15.62
C LYS A 695 4.68 66.17 -17.10
N VAL A 696 4.40 65.04 -17.73
CA VAL A 696 4.72 64.74 -19.14
C VAL A 696 3.42 64.57 -19.90
N ILE A 697 3.25 65.32 -20.99
CA ILE A 697 2.12 65.18 -21.88
C ILE A 697 2.48 64.11 -22.91
N VAL A 698 1.79 62.97 -22.83
CA VAL A 698 1.97 61.82 -23.71
C VAL A 698 0.80 61.78 -24.70
N ASN A 699 1.13 61.73 -25.99
CA ASN A 699 0.17 61.66 -27.08
C ASN A 699 0.06 60.20 -27.58
N TYR A 700 -1.14 59.62 -27.51
CA TYR A 700 -1.43 58.26 -27.99
C TYR A 700 -2.01 58.26 -29.42
N GLY A 701 -1.92 59.39 -30.13
CA GLY A 701 -2.49 59.60 -31.46
C GLY A 701 -3.94 60.08 -31.41
N THR A 702 -4.80 59.37 -30.67
CA THR A 702 -6.24 59.70 -30.55
C THR A 702 -6.56 60.67 -29.42
N PHE A 703 -5.75 60.72 -28.37
CA PHE A 703 -5.91 61.63 -27.24
C PHE A 703 -4.56 61.93 -26.56
N LYS A 704 -4.53 63.02 -25.78
CA LYS A 704 -3.36 63.46 -25.00
C LYS A 704 -3.65 63.33 -23.52
N THR A 705 -2.71 62.74 -22.77
CA THR A 705 -2.84 62.57 -21.31
C THR A 705 -1.63 63.15 -20.61
N THR A 706 -1.87 63.79 -19.46
CA THR A 706 -0.81 64.31 -18.60
C THR A 706 -0.52 63.28 -17.52
N ILE A 707 0.70 62.72 -17.54
CA ILE A 707 1.12 61.65 -16.64
C ILE A 707 2.35 62.14 -15.87
N ASN A 708 2.55 61.67 -14.64
CA ASN A 708 3.78 61.99 -13.92
C ASN A 708 4.96 61.33 -14.63
N ALA A 709 6.08 62.03 -14.73
CA ALA A 709 7.31 61.47 -15.30
C ALA A 709 7.70 60.14 -14.63
N ASP A 710 7.29 59.97 -13.37
CA ASP A 710 7.61 58.82 -12.55
C ASP A 710 6.91 57.51 -12.90
N GLU A 711 5.82 57.61 -13.66
CA GLU A 711 4.96 56.48 -14.05
C GLU A 711 5.23 56.02 -15.49
N LEU A 712 6.25 56.58 -16.15
CA LEU A 712 6.59 56.28 -17.54
C LEU A 712 7.83 55.39 -17.68
N GLU A 713 7.78 54.45 -18.61
CA GLU A 713 8.88 53.58 -19.01
C GLU A 713 9.23 53.81 -20.48
N ARG A 714 10.53 53.73 -20.78
CA ARG A 714 11.05 53.74 -22.16
C ARG A 714 10.72 52.40 -22.84
N ILE A 715 10.36 52.48 -24.12
CA ILE A 715 10.18 51.31 -25.01
C ILE A 715 11.47 51.02 -25.76
#